data_AF-A0A7C6WQZ4-F1
#
_entry.id   AF-A0A7C6WQZ4-F1
#
_cell.length_a   1.000
_cell.length_b   1.000
_cell.length_c   1.000
_cell.angle_alpha   90.00
_cell.angle_beta   90.00
_cell.angle_gamma   90.00
#
_symmetry.space_group_name_H-M   'P 1'
#
loop_
_entity.id
_entity.type
_entity.pdbx_description
1 polymer ?
#
loop_
_entity_poly.entity_id
_entity_poly.type
_entity_poly.pdbx_seq_one_letter_code
_entity_poly.pdbx_strand_id
1 'polypeptide(L)'
;MKLMKKKRFSALMVVIIFIIATITANAAPLYGDINKDGAVNSLDSAAMSRHVLDIKKVTDTSMMDLSGDGIIDSRDYVLIKRYVLGIIESFPVEEMNPTPTPDPNDDEAWKNNTGTIQLGSRITVSGEGISVNGSVVNITAGGDHVVTGTLTNGMICINTQERVKLRLKGVNITNPNGPAIYFENVDKGFITISKDTVNYLTDGSSYSDEEATATLFSRDDLEIKGGGTLHIKGNYKHGINSNDDLTIEEGNIFIEATTDGIHTNEKVKIKGGNVNITAGSDGIDAGEAITIEDGTLNINAAGDGIKSAEDITITGGDFKLETDSDGIDSKMNLIIEDGNFDIKSDKDGLKAGGYINITGGTFDIAAASEGIQTDDYVEINGGNFKIKASSGIRAEKDIIINRGTLHVTQPREELESINGQIKVNGGQLNITVSGNEFIADKNNKILTGDIIFSEPSKTFSNQISVSLDTKINNAEIRYTTDGSVPTSRSTQYTSPLSFTKTTQLRAQAFVNGNPVGEMGTSIYVATQVNTRHDLPVLILDAYGKSKPGRNYIDAAFMLFEPGNNNEVSFTQQPAVATRAGFRLRGQSSANFEKAPYRIELWDNENNDAKYPLLGMPEDGDWILLSPYPDKSLMRNALAYELGRAKGLQAPRYRFVEVYTNFNNGVVTDTAYQGVYLLVERIEINSRRLDIAQLEKEHLSEPEISGGYLMQFNMGVAESPIIRGNGWSDLEVTEPDDLTSEQLAWITDYIQKTHNAIHTSNPSDPNTGYPAYIDVDSFVDYIIHNELARQGDSYMRSTRIYKDRGGKLVAGPLWDFDLGYDSFTGMGGFFGGGSSIEGFQFQSMMGGFGMGSPCDWFETLMYDPSFQQKVRTRWQELRRGPYSDQQLIALVDSLAAQLKTAPTRNFNKWRILGTSNVGGFGTQVTQTWEQQLDILKDFLIKRAAWLDNCGWAPTPNGGGGWDPWNPGGGGGWDPWNPGNGGGGWNPWNPGGGF
;
A
#
# COMPACT_ATOMS: atom_id res chain seq x y z
N MET A 1 -1.96 -3.74 -61.27
CA MET A 1 -1.62 -4.87 -62.17
C MET A 1 -0.31 -4.54 -62.90
N LYS A 2 0.71 -5.41 -62.85
CA LYS A 2 2.03 -5.31 -63.54
C LYS A 2 2.88 -4.06 -63.13
N LEU A 3 4.18 -4.10 -62.81
CA LEU A 3 5.41 -4.85 -63.18
C LEU A 3 6.38 -4.06 -64.12
N MET A 4 7.44 -3.50 -63.50
CA MET A 4 8.88 -3.72 -63.82
C MET A 4 9.63 -3.07 -65.02
N LYS A 5 10.80 -2.47 -64.64
CA LYS A 5 12.21 -2.75 -65.07
C LYS A 5 12.95 -1.92 -66.16
N LYS A 6 14.17 -1.47 -65.75
CA LYS A 6 15.48 -1.41 -66.49
C LYS A 6 15.66 -0.25 -67.52
N LYS A 7 16.86 0.19 -67.95
CA LYS A 7 18.30 -0.28 -68.00
C LYS A 7 19.24 0.97 -68.17
N ARG A 8 20.39 1.15 -67.49
CA ARG A 8 21.83 0.78 -67.77
C ARG A 8 22.64 1.56 -68.87
N PHE A 9 23.97 1.69 -68.62
CA PHE A 9 25.15 2.08 -69.48
C PHE A 9 25.50 3.59 -69.63
N SER A 10 26.76 4.08 -69.82
CA SER A 10 28.15 3.66 -69.43
C SER A 10 29.28 4.58 -70.00
N ALA A 11 30.43 4.69 -69.29
CA ALA A 11 31.81 5.01 -69.78
C ALA A 11 32.10 6.46 -70.33
N LEU A 12 33.33 7.03 -70.48
CA LEU A 12 34.75 6.69 -70.16
C LEU A 12 35.65 7.98 -70.08
N MET A 13 36.89 7.85 -69.54
CA MET A 13 38.16 8.65 -69.58
C MET A 13 38.42 9.76 -70.65
N VAL A 14 39.38 10.73 -70.54
CA VAL A 14 40.24 11.35 -69.46
C VAL A 14 41.21 12.45 -70.06
N VAL A 15 41.99 13.20 -69.24
CA VAL A 15 43.24 14.01 -69.53
C VAL A 15 43.08 15.39 -70.26
N ILE A 16 43.81 16.50 -69.98
CA ILE A 16 44.57 17.02 -68.79
C ILE A 16 45.00 18.52 -69.00
N ILE A 17 45.31 19.28 -67.92
CA ILE A 17 46.04 20.60 -67.85
C ILE A 17 45.34 21.84 -68.49
N PHE A 18 44.90 22.90 -67.77
CA PHE A 18 45.63 23.97 -67.01
C PHE A 18 46.39 24.98 -67.91
N ILE A 19 46.28 26.32 -67.84
CA ILE A 19 45.37 27.31 -67.17
C ILE A 19 45.28 28.55 -68.15
N ILE A 20 44.70 29.76 -67.93
CA ILE A 20 44.60 30.76 -66.82
C ILE A 20 43.26 31.55 -66.96
N ALA A 21 42.93 32.39 -65.96
CA ALA A 21 41.83 33.37 -65.89
C ALA A 21 41.70 34.33 -67.12
N THR A 22 40.55 34.98 -67.39
CA THR A 22 39.53 35.54 -66.47
C THR A 22 38.05 35.40 -66.90
N ILE A 23 37.17 35.41 -65.89
CA ILE A 23 35.70 35.57 -65.92
C ILE A 23 34.91 34.51 -66.72
N THR A 24 34.47 33.49 -65.98
CA THR A 24 33.11 32.93 -66.09
C THR A 24 32.50 32.95 -64.70
N ALA A 25 31.18 33.12 -64.58
CA ALA A 25 30.53 33.21 -63.26
C ALA A 25 30.71 31.91 -62.46
N ASN A 26 31.01 32.03 -61.16
CA ASN A 26 30.60 30.99 -60.22
C ASN A 26 29.06 31.00 -60.22
N ALA A 27 28.45 29.92 -60.70
CA ALA A 27 27.13 29.56 -60.22
C ALA A 27 27.22 29.35 -58.70
N ALA A 28 26.15 29.65 -57.97
CA ALA A 28 26.07 29.27 -56.57
C ALA A 28 26.22 27.73 -56.44
N PRO A 29 26.79 27.22 -55.34
CA PRO A 29 26.81 25.78 -55.10
C PRO A 29 25.36 25.25 -55.07
N LEU A 30 25.11 24.16 -55.81
CA LEU A 30 23.79 23.53 -55.85
C LEU A 30 23.69 22.55 -54.68
N TYR A 31 22.88 22.89 -53.68
CA TYR A 31 22.68 22.02 -52.53
C TYR A 31 22.03 20.71 -52.98
N GLY A 32 22.46 19.58 -52.41
CA GLY A 32 22.01 18.26 -52.83
C GLY A 32 22.71 17.68 -54.07
N ASP A 33 23.61 18.42 -54.76
CA ASP A 33 24.52 17.83 -55.76
C ASP A 33 25.73 17.18 -55.07
N ILE A 34 25.45 16.05 -54.42
CA ILE A 34 26.40 15.31 -53.57
C ILE A 34 27.47 14.63 -54.43
N ASN A 35 27.13 14.23 -55.66
CA ASN A 35 28.05 13.58 -56.58
C ASN A 35 28.80 14.54 -57.51
N LYS A 36 28.39 15.82 -57.55
CA LYS A 36 29.00 16.93 -58.31
C LYS A 36 28.91 16.73 -59.83
N ASP A 37 27.77 16.24 -60.30
CA ASP A 37 27.47 16.09 -61.74
C ASP A 37 26.69 17.29 -62.33
N GLY A 38 26.23 18.22 -61.49
CA GLY A 38 25.48 19.42 -61.85
C GLY A 38 23.96 19.27 -61.77
N ALA A 39 23.42 18.14 -61.28
CA ALA A 39 21.98 17.94 -61.20
C ALA A 39 21.55 17.04 -60.00
N VAL A 40 20.93 17.64 -58.97
CA VAL A 40 20.34 16.94 -57.81
C VAL A 40 19.38 15.83 -58.28
N ASN A 41 19.79 14.56 -58.13
CA ASN A 41 19.01 13.45 -58.67
C ASN A 41 19.03 12.19 -57.80
N SER A 42 18.45 11.11 -58.33
CA SER A 42 18.36 9.81 -57.64
C SER A 42 19.73 9.20 -57.26
N LEU A 43 20.81 9.59 -57.95
CA LEU A 43 22.18 9.19 -57.62
C LEU A 43 22.68 9.84 -56.32
N ASP A 44 22.34 11.10 -56.09
CA ASP A 44 22.67 11.86 -54.89
C ASP A 44 21.85 11.42 -53.70
N SER A 45 20.54 11.21 -53.87
CA SER A 45 19.70 10.57 -52.84
C SER A 45 20.25 9.19 -52.44
N ALA A 46 20.77 8.42 -53.41
CA ALA A 46 21.46 7.17 -53.13
C ALA A 46 22.88 7.35 -52.56
N ALA A 47 23.56 8.50 -52.75
CA ALA A 47 24.82 8.82 -52.10
C ALA A 47 24.57 9.18 -50.63
N MET A 48 23.62 10.07 -50.35
CA MET A 48 23.15 10.42 -49.01
C MET A 48 22.80 9.18 -48.19
N SER A 49 21.94 8.29 -48.71
CA SER A 49 21.56 7.06 -48.00
C SER A 49 22.72 6.12 -47.70
N ARG A 50 23.85 6.20 -48.41
CA ARG A 50 25.05 5.40 -48.13
C ARG A 50 26.03 6.12 -47.21
N HIS A 51 25.96 7.44 -47.12
CA HIS A 51 26.65 8.21 -46.09
C HIS A 51 25.97 7.96 -44.73
N VAL A 52 24.68 8.26 -44.62
CA VAL A 52 23.89 8.21 -43.37
C VAL A 52 23.80 6.79 -42.78
N LEU A 53 23.89 5.75 -43.61
CA LEU A 53 23.93 4.34 -43.15
C LEU A 53 25.37 3.79 -42.97
N ASP A 54 26.39 4.65 -43.00
CA ASP A 54 27.83 4.33 -42.94
C ASP A 54 28.37 3.31 -43.98
N ILE A 55 27.53 2.82 -44.90
CA ILE A 55 27.86 1.88 -45.99
C ILE A 55 29.01 2.42 -46.88
N LYS A 56 29.03 3.73 -47.14
CA LYS A 56 30.14 4.44 -47.77
C LYS A 56 29.99 5.96 -47.54
N LYS A 57 30.81 6.53 -46.65
CA LYS A 57 30.86 7.99 -46.44
C LYS A 57 31.33 8.72 -47.70
N VAL A 58 30.77 9.91 -47.89
CA VAL A 58 31.21 10.90 -48.90
C VAL A 58 32.21 11.83 -48.21
N THR A 59 33.35 12.11 -48.84
CA THR A 59 34.48 12.84 -48.24
C THR A 59 34.37 14.35 -48.32
N ASP A 60 33.43 14.87 -49.10
CA ASP A 60 33.10 16.29 -49.20
C ASP A 60 31.60 16.42 -48.91
N THR A 61 31.30 17.00 -47.76
CA THR A 61 29.95 17.11 -47.18
C THR A 61 29.31 18.47 -47.41
N SER A 62 29.98 19.38 -48.13
CA SER A 62 29.60 20.80 -48.22
C SER A 62 28.22 21.08 -48.85
N MET A 63 27.63 20.10 -49.55
CA MET A 63 26.29 20.16 -50.17
C MET A 63 25.32 19.13 -49.58
N MET A 64 25.63 18.56 -48.41
CA MET A 64 24.89 17.43 -47.82
C MET A 64 24.00 17.80 -46.63
N ASP A 65 24.28 18.92 -45.95
CA ASP A 65 23.33 19.57 -45.05
C ASP A 65 22.30 20.29 -45.92
N LEU A 66 21.02 19.93 -45.77
CA LEU A 66 19.91 20.41 -46.58
C LEU A 66 18.81 21.07 -45.74
N SER A 67 18.74 20.76 -44.45
CA SER A 67 17.96 21.51 -43.46
C SER A 67 18.60 22.88 -43.14
N GLY A 68 19.93 22.98 -43.22
CA GLY A 68 20.71 24.13 -42.75
C GLY A 68 21.01 24.07 -41.25
N ASP A 69 20.94 22.88 -40.62
CA ASP A 69 21.14 22.70 -39.17
C ASP A 69 22.56 22.30 -38.76
N GLY A 70 23.48 22.16 -39.73
CA GLY A 70 24.89 21.81 -39.51
C GLY A 70 25.15 20.32 -39.29
N ILE A 71 24.12 19.48 -39.26
CA ILE A 71 24.18 18.03 -39.14
C ILE A 71 23.83 17.40 -40.51
N ILE A 72 24.18 16.12 -40.70
CA ILE A 72 23.87 15.37 -41.93
C ILE A 72 23.30 14.01 -41.52
N ASP A 73 21.98 13.88 -41.52
CA ASP A 73 21.30 12.66 -41.04
C ASP A 73 20.16 12.17 -41.96
N SER A 74 19.32 11.30 -41.41
CA SER A 74 18.04 10.86 -42.00
C SER A 74 17.14 11.99 -42.52
N ARG A 75 17.18 13.19 -41.92
CA ARG A 75 16.42 14.39 -42.28
C ARG A 75 16.80 14.88 -43.67
N ASP A 76 18.08 15.05 -43.94
CA ASP A 76 18.60 15.46 -45.25
C ASP A 76 18.34 14.39 -46.31
N TYR A 77 18.43 13.12 -45.92
CA TYR A 77 18.03 12.01 -46.78
C TYR A 77 16.52 12.04 -47.14
N VAL A 78 15.66 12.49 -46.22
CA VAL A 78 14.23 12.73 -46.50
C VAL A 78 14.06 13.97 -47.38
N LEU A 79 14.79 15.07 -47.14
CA LEU A 79 14.73 16.29 -47.95
C LEU A 79 15.15 16.01 -49.41
N ILE A 80 16.31 15.40 -49.65
CA ILE A 80 16.76 15.07 -51.01
C ILE A 80 15.83 14.07 -51.70
N LYS A 81 15.17 13.16 -50.96
CA LYS A 81 14.10 12.34 -51.51
C LYS A 81 12.89 13.16 -51.94
N ARG A 82 12.45 14.13 -51.13
CA ARG A 82 11.30 14.98 -51.44
C ARG A 82 11.59 15.85 -52.67
N TYR A 83 12.80 16.40 -52.78
CA TYR A 83 13.25 17.18 -53.94
C TYR A 83 13.27 16.32 -55.22
N VAL A 84 13.91 15.15 -55.18
CA VAL A 84 14.00 14.22 -56.33
C VAL A 84 12.64 13.62 -56.73
N LEU A 85 11.63 13.68 -55.85
CA LEU A 85 10.24 13.31 -56.13
C LEU A 85 9.35 14.49 -56.57
N GLY A 86 9.88 15.72 -56.64
CA GLY A 86 9.11 16.93 -56.98
C GLY A 86 8.09 17.34 -55.91
N ILE A 87 8.37 17.02 -54.63
CA ILE A 87 7.53 17.36 -53.47
C ILE A 87 7.95 18.71 -52.86
N ILE A 88 9.19 19.14 -53.10
CA ILE A 88 9.74 20.47 -52.80
C ILE A 88 10.55 20.93 -54.02
N GLU A 89 10.58 22.24 -54.28
CA GLU A 89 11.27 22.84 -55.44
C GLU A 89 12.62 23.49 -55.07
N SER A 90 12.82 23.78 -53.79
CA SER A 90 14.03 24.29 -53.12
C SER A 90 14.39 23.39 -51.93
N PHE A 91 15.62 23.49 -51.43
CA PHE A 91 15.99 23.01 -50.09
C PHE A 91 15.87 24.14 -49.05
N PRO A 92 15.52 23.84 -47.78
CA PRO A 92 15.49 24.83 -46.69
C PRO A 92 16.75 25.70 -46.59
N VAL A 93 17.93 25.09 -46.74
CA VAL A 93 19.23 25.79 -46.72
C VAL A 93 19.42 26.80 -47.88
N GLU A 94 18.71 26.65 -49.00
CA GLU A 94 18.81 27.55 -50.16
C GLU A 94 18.06 28.87 -49.99
N GLU A 95 17.19 28.98 -48.97
CA GLU A 95 16.38 30.18 -48.71
C GLU A 95 17.09 31.17 -47.76
N MET A 96 18.30 30.84 -47.28
CA MET A 96 19.11 31.63 -46.36
C MET A 96 20.05 32.62 -47.09
N ASN A 97 19.76 33.93 -47.02
CA ASN A 97 20.62 34.99 -47.58
C ASN A 97 21.70 35.48 -46.58
N PRO A 98 22.88 35.93 -47.05
CA PRO A 98 24.05 36.11 -46.19
C PRO A 98 24.13 37.44 -45.40
N THR A 99 24.67 37.34 -44.18
CA THR A 99 25.04 38.44 -43.24
C THR A 99 23.90 39.32 -42.69
N PRO A 100 23.24 38.90 -41.60
CA PRO A 100 22.36 39.74 -40.78
C PRO A 100 23.05 40.29 -39.50
N THR A 101 22.36 41.22 -38.84
CA THR A 101 22.51 41.56 -37.41
C THR A 101 22.15 40.38 -36.49
N PRO A 102 22.46 40.42 -35.18
CA PRO A 102 22.03 39.38 -34.24
C PRO A 102 20.53 39.11 -34.32
N ASP A 103 20.16 37.84 -34.38
CA ASP A 103 18.76 37.40 -34.30
C ASP A 103 18.36 37.30 -32.81
N PRO A 104 17.33 38.02 -32.34
CA PRO A 104 16.85 37.90 -30.96
C PRO A 104 16.15 36.56 -30.67
N ASN A 105 16.12 35.61 -31.62
CA ASN A 105 15.61 34.25 -31.46
C ASN A 105 16.72 33.18 -31.63
N ASP A 106 18.00 33.57 -31.67
CA ASP A 106 19.12 32.61 -31.65
C ASP A 106 19.34 32.08 -30.22
N ASP A 107 18.69 30.95 -29.94
CA ASP A 107 18.74 30.15 -28.70
C ASP A 107 20.17 29.73 -28.26
N GLU A 108 21.17 29.97 -29.13
CA GLU A 108 22.58 29.62 -28.93
C GLU A 108 23.51 30.84 -28.96
N ALA A 109 22.97 32.06 -29.17
CA ALA A 109 23.74 33.31 -29.25
C ALA A 109 24.63 33.54 -28.03
N TRP A 110 24.15 33.15 -26.85
CA TRP A 110 24.85 33.20 -25.56
C TRP A 110 26.25 32.55 -25.61
N LYS A 111 26.45 31.50 -26.42
CA LYS A 111 27.76 30.83 -26.57
C LYS A 111 28.85 31.74 -27.12
N ASN A 112 28.48 32.84 -27.79
CA ASN A 112 29.42 33.83 -28.32
C ASN A 112 29.97 34.77 -27.25
N ASN A 113 29.25 34.99 -26.14
CA ASN A 113 29.77 35.74 -24.99
C ASN A 113 30.72 34.87 -24.16
N THR A 114 31.95 34.70 -24.64
CA THR A 114 32.98 33.96 -23.91
C THR A 114 33.66 34.85 -22.87
N GLY A 115 33.96 34.29 -21.69
CA GLY A 115 34.53 35.05 -20.58
C GLY A 115 35.50 34.26 -19.70
N THR A 116 36.13 34.95 -18.75
CA THR A 116 37.07 34.37 -17.77
C THR A 116 36.83 34.94 -16.38
N ILE A 117 36.68 34.10 -15.37
CA ILE A 117 36.56 34.46 -13.96
C ILE A 117 37.76 33.87 -13.21
N GLN A 118 38.78 34.69 -12.97
CA GLN A 118 39.95 34.30 -12.19
C GLN A 118 39.75 34.75 -10.73
N LEU A 119 39.51 33.77 -9.87
CA LEU A 119 39.31 33.92 -8.42
C LEU A 119 40.66 34.08 -7.71
N GLY A 120 40.64 34.81 -6.59
CA GLY A 120 41.79 35.06 -5.72
C GLY A 120 41.51 36.19 -4.73
N SER A 121 42.55 36.62 -4.00
CA SER A 121 42.48 37.82 -3.12
C SER A 121 42.21 39.13 -3.87
N ARG A 122 42.35 39.12 -5.20
CA ARG A 122 41.75 40.06 -6.14
C ARG A 122 41.15 39.24 -7.28
N ILE A 123 39.82 39.27 -7.41
CA ILE A 123 39.13 38.65 -8.53
C ILE A 123 39.36 39.50 -9.79
N THR A 124 39.54 38.87 -10.95
CA THR A 124 39.59 39.55 -12.26
C THR A 124 38.69 38.83 -13.26
N VAL A 125 37.83 39.60 -13.93
CA VAL A 125 36.80 39.09 -14.85
C VAL A 125 36.97 39.62 -16.27
N SER A 126 36.50 38.87 -17.26
CA SER A 126 36.29 39.31 -18.64
C SER A 126 35.08 38.57 -19.24
N GLY A 127 34.42 39.16 -20.24
CA GLY A 127 33.11 38.74 -20.75
C GLY A 127 32.07 39.84 -20.55
N GLU A 128 31.00 39.84 -21.33
CA GLU A 128 29.85 40.73 -21.14
C GLU A 128 28.97 40.23 -19.98
N GLY A 129 28.30 41.15 -19.27
CA GLY A 129 27.47 40.83 -18.10
C GLY A 129 28.21 40.43 -16.81
N ILE A 130 29.54 40.20 -16.83
CA ILE A 130 30.28 39.79 -15.63
C ILE A 130 30.81 40.99 -14.83
N SER A 131 30.48 41.04 -13.55
CA SER A 131 30.97 42.06 -12.60
C SER A 131 31.42 41.45 -11.27
N VAL A 132 32.07 42.25 -10.42
CA VAL A 132 32.52 41.84 -9.07
C VAL A 132 32.09 42.89 -8.05
N ASN A 133 31.37 42.46 -7.01
CA ASN A 133 31.01 43.28 -5.86
C ASN A 133 31.57 42.66 -4.58
N GLY A 134 32.63 43.26 -4.03
CA GLY A 134 33.36 42.71 -2.89
C GLY A 134 33.98 41.36 -3.23
N SER A 135 33.42 40.27 -2.70
CA SER A 135 33.79 38.89 -2.98
C SER A 135 32.73 38.09 -3.75
N VAL A 136 31.63 38.73 -4.17
CA VAL A 136 30.63 38.12 -5.06
C VAL A 136 30.96 38.44 -6.52
N VAL A 137 30.97 37.43 -7.37
CA VAL A 137 30.98 37.60 -8.83
C VAL A 137 29.54 37.53 -9.32
N ASN A 138 29.05 38.56 -10.01
CA ASN A 138 27.69 38.56 -10.58
C ASN A 138 27.77 38.39 -12.10
N ILE A 139 26.91 37.54 -12.66
CA ILE A 139 26.76 37.32 -14.10
C ILE A 139 25.33 37.68 -14.49
N THR A 140 25.16 38.73 -15.30
CA THR A 140 23.86 39.29 -15.68
C THR A 140 23.64 39.36 -17.20
N ALA A 141 24.21 38.40 -17.93
CA ALA A 141 24.01 38.15 -19.35
C ALA A 141 24.32 36.67 -19.64
N GLY A 142 23.77 36.12 -20.72
CA GLY A 142 24.07 34.77 -21.20
C GLY A 142 25.53 34.64 -21.62
N GLY A 143 26.14 33.47 -21.44
CA GLY A 143 27.57 33.34 -21.69
C GLY A 143 28.22 31.98 -21.41
N ASP A 144 29.44 31.80 -21.93
CA ASP A 144 30.24 30.59 -21.75
C ASP A 144 31.63 30.92 -21.20
N HIS A 145 31.78 30.78 -19.88
CA HIS A 145 32.85 31.41 -19.11
C HIS A 145 33.76 30.38 -18.42
N VAL A 146 35.08 30.61 -18.44
CA VAL A 146 36.07 29.76 -17.77
C VAL A 146 36.35 30.28 -16.36
N VAL A 147 36.19 29.43 -15.35
CA VAL A 147 36.40 29.77 -13.93
C VAL A 147 37.67 29.09 -13.42
N THR A 148 38.54 29.84 -12.73
CA THR A 148 39.84 29.35 -12.22
C THR A 148 40.16 29.94 -10.83
N GLY A 149 40.93 29.23 -10.00
CA GLY A 149 41.51 29.77 -8.76
C GLY A 149 40.64 29.59 -7.51
N THR A 150 40.92 30.40 -6.47
CA THR A 150 40.37 30.16 -5.12
C THR A 150 39.69 31.39 -4.52
N LEU A 151 38.52 31.21 -3.93
CA LEU A 151 37.72 32.22 -3.24
C LEU A 151 37.30 31.67 -1.87
N THR A 152 37.87 32.18 -0.79
CA THR A 152 37.69 31.60 0.57
C THR A 152 36.53 32.18 1.37
N ASN A 153 35.83 33.18 0.84
CA ASN A 153 34.64 33.81 1.44
C ASN A 153 33.89 34.60 0.37
N GLY A 154 33.05 33.92 -0.43
CA GLY A 154 32.23 34.53 -1.47
C GLY A 154 31.70 33.51 -2.48
N MET A 155 30.90 33.97 -3.44
CA MET A 155 30.17 33.11 -4.38
C MET A 155 30.21 33.64 -5.81
N ILE A 156 29.80 32.79 -6.77
CA ILE A 156 29.37 33.22 -8.10
C ILE A 156 27.84 33.21 -8.12
N CYS A 157 27.23 34.36 -8.39
CA CYS A 157 25.80 34.53 -8.58
C CYS A 157 25.49 34.77 -10.06
N ILE A 158 24.45 34.12 -10.58
CA ILE A 158 23.96 34.25 -11.95
C ILE A 158 22.51 34.70 -11.89
N ASN A 159 22.20 35.83 -12.52
CA ASN A 159 20.84 36.38 -12.58
C ASN A 159 20.62 37.02 -13.96
N THR A 160 20.06 36.24 -14.89
CA THR A 160 19.74 36.62 -16.26
C THR A 160 18.59 35.76 -16.79
N GLN A 161 17.97 36.12 -17.92
CA GLN A 161 16.96 35.29 -18.60
C GLN A 161 17.55 34.54 -19.81
N GLU A 162 18.83 34.18 -19.72
CA GLU A 162 19.62 33.56 -20.78
C GLU A 162 20.41 32.37 -20.23
N ARG A 163 20.97 31.54 -21.11
CA ARG A 163 21.79 30.38 -20.76
C ARG A 163 23.19 30.77 -20.31
N VAL A 164 23.69 30.17 -19.22
CA VAL A 164 25.02 30.47 -18.65
C VAL A 164 25.80 29.20 -18.34
N LYS A 165 27.01 29.10 -18.90
CA LYS A 165 27.95 27.99 -18.66
C LYS A 165 29.18 28.42 -17.89
N LEU A 166 29.49 27.69 -16.83
CA LEU A 166 30.72 27.79 -16.05
C LEU A 166 31.61 26.58 -16.30
N ARG A 167 32.70 26.79 -17.05
CA ARG A 167 33.79 25.81 -17.21
C ARG A 167 34.72 25.88 -16.00
N LEU A 168 34.46 25.08 -14.98
CA LEU A 168 35.28 25.01 -13.76
C LEU A 168 36.62 24.36 -14.07
N LYS A 169 37.74 25.03 -13.77
CA LYS A 169 39.09 24.62 -14.17
C LYS A 169 40.12 24.81 -13.05
N GLY A 170 40.06 23.98 -12.02
CA GLY A 170 40.90 24.13 -10.82
C GLY A 170 40.34 25.23 -9.92
N VAL A 171 39.06 25.11 -9.58
CA VAL A 171 38.28 26.04 -8.76
C VAL A 171 38.23 25.57 -7.31
N ASN A 172 38.30 26.49 -6.35
CA ASN A 172 37.94 26.22 -4.96
C ASN A 172 37.15 27.42 -4.41
N ILE A 173 35.86 27.25 -4.16
CA ILE A 173 34.98 28.30 -3.64
C ILE A 173 34.45 27.87 -2.27
N THR A 174 34.55 28.78 -1.30
CA THR A 174 33.90 28.68 0.01
C THR A 174 33.07 29.93 0.27
N ASN A 175 31.77 29.77 0.53
CA ASN A 175 30.89 30.85 0.96
C ASN A 175 30.31 30.56 2.35
N PRO A 176 30.90 31.09 3.45
CA PRO A 176 30.43 30.83 4.81
C PRO A 176 29.00 31.30 5.15
N ASN A 177 28.25 31.93 4.24
CA ASN A 177 26.91 32.50 4.50
C ASN A 177 25.90 32.26 3.36
N GLY A 178 26.14 31.29 2.46
CA GLY A 178 25.29 31.03 1.29
C GLY A 178 25.86 29.95 0.35
N PRO A 179 25.25 29.74 -0.83
CA PRO A 179 25.79 28.83 -1.86
C PRO A 179 27.19 29.23 -2.33
N ALA A 180 27.97 28.27 -2.84
CA ALA A 180 29.24 28.55 -3.52
C ALA A 180 29.02 29.01 -4.98
N ILE A 181 28.04 28.42 -5.65
CA ILE A 181 27.52 28.86 -6.95
C ILE A 181 25.99 28.90 -6.84
N TYR A 182 25.41 30.02 -7.26
CA TYR A 182 23.97 30.28 -7.21
C TYR A 182 23.48 30.77 -8.57
N PHE A 183 22.64 29.99 -9.25
CA PHE A 183 21.78 30.51 -10.30
C PHE A 183 20.48 31.00 -9.66
N GLU A 184 20.39 32.32 -9.48
CA GLU A 184 19.22 33.03 -8.93
C GLU A 184 18.09 33.16 -9.96
N ASN A 185 18.46 33.16 -11.25
CA ASN A 185 17.59 33.24 -12.43
C ASN A 185 18.46 32.95 -13.67
N VAL A 186 18.08 31.96 -14.49
CA VAL A 186 18.78 31.53 -15.72
C VAL A 186 17.81 30.79 -16.66
N ASP A 187 17.98 30.83 -17.99
CA ASP A 187 17.18 29.96 -18.88
C ASP A 187 17.62 28.49 -18.77
N LYS A 188 18.95 28.28 -18.63
CA LYS A 188 19.56 27.01 -18.20
C LYS A 188 20.97 27.25 -17.67
N GLY A 189 21.26 26.74 -16.48
CA GLY A 189 22.59 26.68 -15.90
C GLY A 189 23.38 25.49 -16.44
N PHE A 190 24.67 25.69 -16.74
CA PHE A 190 25.57 24.61 -17.17
C PHE A 190 26.88 24.63 -16.37
N ILE A 191 27.19 23.54 -15.66
CA ILE A 191 28.50 23.29 -15.06
C ILE A 191 29.29 22.35 -15.97
N THR A 192 30.46 22.80 -16.43
CA THR A 192 31.40 21.96 -17.17
C THR A 192 32.68 21.77 -16.36
N ILE A 193 32.85 20.58 -15.79
CA ILE A 193 34.04 20.21 -15.02
C ILE A 193 35.18 19.97 -16.01
N SER A 194 36.17 20.87 -16.04
CA SER A 194 37.24 20.80 -17.04
C SER A 194 38.07 19.54 -16.84
N LYS A 195 38.30 18.81 -17.94
CA LYS A 195 39.08 17.58 -17.95
C LYS A 195 40.44 17.76 -17.26
N ASP A 196 40.85 16.73 -16.52
CA ASP A 196 42.13 16.65 -15.81
C ASP A 196 42.31 17.75 -14.73
N THR A 197 41.20 18.31 -14.21
CA THR A 197 41.17 19.24 -13.07
C THR A 197 40.37 18.70 -11.89
N VAL A 198 40.66 19.19 -10.68
CA VAL A 198 39.90 18.93 -9.45
C VAL A 198 39.33 20.27 -8.96
N ASN A 199 38.06 20.27 -8.59
CA ASN A 199 37.31 21.47 -8.23
C ASN A 199 36.60 21.25 -6.88
N TYR A 200 36.45 22.30 -6.08
CA TYR A 200 35.85 22.26 -4.74
C TYR A 200 34.80 23.37 -4.58
N LEU A 201 33.63 23.02 -4.09
CA LEU A 201 32.55 23.94 -3.72
C LEU A 201 32.13 23.64 -2.27
N THR A 202 32.02 24.69 -1.45
CA THR A 202 31.62 24.58 -0.04
C THR A 202 30.77 25.80 0.36
N ASP A 203 29.63 25.56 1.00
CA ASP A 203 28.77 26.61 1.56
C ASP A 203 29.12 26.96 3.02
N GLY A 204 28.18 27.61 3.72
CA GLY A 204 28.18 27.77 5.18
C GLY A 204 27.02 27.00 5.80
N SER A 205 26.99 26.88 7.13
CA SER A 205 25.91 26.19 7.86
C SER A 205 24.62 27.00 8.03
N SER A 206 24.49 28.14 7.36
CA SER A 206 23.35 29.06 7.43
C SER A 206 23.41 30.05 6.28
N TYR A 207 22.31 30.24 5.55
CA TYR A 207 22.23 31.18 4.42
C TYR A 207 21.49 32.47 4.83
N SER A 208 21.70 33.55 4.07
CA SER A 208 20.93 34.80 4.21
C SER A 208 19.76 34.93 3.23
N ASP A 209 19.66 34.03 2.27
CA ASP A 209 18.50 33.81 1.40
C ASP A 209 17.81 32.54 1.90
N GLU A 210 16.50 32.60 2.19
CA GLU A 210 15.72 31.47 2.72
C GLU A 210 15.25 30.52 1.61
N GLU A 211 15.22 30.97 0.36
CA GLU A 211 14.85 30.18 -0.82
C GLU A 211 16.03 29.38 -1.37
N ALA A 212 17.27 29.75 -1.03
CA ALA A 212 18.47 29.01 -1.38
C ALA A 212 18.75 27.86 -0.40
N THR A 213 19.06 26.67 -0.95
CA THR A 213 19.12 25.43 -0.14
C THR A 213 20.36 24.56 -0.37
N ALA A 214 21.21 24.82 -1.36
CA ALA A 214 22.35 23.96 -1.67
C ALA A 214 23.65 24.70 -1.99
N THR A 215 24.78 23.98 -1.90
CA THR A 215 26.12 24.52 -2.21
C THR A 215 26.29 24.86 -3.68
N LEU A 216 25.71 24.04 -4.55
CA LEU A 216 25.42 24.36 -5.94
C LEU A 216 23.89 24.42 -6.06
N PHE A 217 23.34 25.63 -6.11
CA PHE A 217 21.90 25.86 -6.16
C PHE A 217 21.47 26.56 -7.45
N SER A 218 20.33 26.14 -8.00
CA SER A 218 19.71 26.72 -9.18
C SER A 218 18.21 26.90 -8.95
N ARG A 219 17.66 28.08 -9.29
CA ARG A 219 16.21 28.32 -9.29
C ARG A 219 15.51 27.81 -10.55
N ASP A 220 16.29 27.39 -11.54
CA ASP A 220 15.88 26.98 -12.88
C ASP A 220 16.75 25.79 -13.33
N ASP A 221 16.46 25.21 -14.50
CA ASP A 221 17.14 24.09 -15.17
C ASP A 221 18.69 24.04 -14.99
N LEU A 222 19.25 22.89 -14.62
CA LEU A 222 20.71 22.71 -14.39
C LEU A 222 21.30 21.49 -15.12
N GLU A 223 22.39 21.68 -15.87
CA GLU A 223 23.15 20.61 -16.54
C GLU A 223 24.59 20.52 -15.98
N ILE A 224 25.08 19.32 -15.68
CA ILE A 224 26.45 19.05 -15.24
C ILE A 224 27.13 18.05 -16.16
N LYS A 225 28.31 18.40 -16.69
CA LYS A 225 29.13 17.50 -17.53
C LYS A 225 30.64 17.73 -17.42
N GLY A 226 31.43 16.87 -18.06
CA GLY A 226 32.88 17.03 -18.25
C GLY A 226 33.74 16.08 -17.42
N GLY A 227 34.69 15.41 -18.07
CA GLY A 227 35.65 14.46 -17.45
C GLY A 227 36.71 15.06 -16.51
N GLY A 228 36.34 16.02 -15.66
CA GLY A 228 37.11 16.47 -14.49
C GLY A 228 36.50 15.96 -13.17
N THR A 229 37.09 16.36 -12.04
CA THR A 229 36.58 16.04 -10.70
C THR A 229 35.95 17.27 -10.03
N LEU A 230 34.82 17.08 -9.35
CA LEU A 230 34.10 18.09 -8.58
C LEU A 230 33.73 17.53 -7.21
N HIS A 231 34.22 18.17 -6.15
CA HIS A 231 33.81 17.94 -4.77
C HIS A 231 32.86 19.04 -4.32
N ILE A 232 31.77 18.67 -3.68
CA ILE A 232 30.72 19.56 -3.18
C ILE A 232 30.48 19.23 -1.71
N LYS A 233 30.44 20.24 -0.85
CA LYS A 233 30.17 20.08 0.58
C LYS A 233 29.06 21.03 1.05
N GLY A 234 27.86 20.48 1.22
CA GLY A 234 26.71 21.11 1.87
C GLY A 234 26.80 20.98 3.39
N ASN A 235 26.85 22.12 4.07
CA ASN A 235 26.88 22.27 5.52
C ASN A 235 25.58 22.89 6.04
N TYR A 236 24.76 23.51 5.18
CA TYR A 236 23.43 23.99 5.52
C TYR A 236 22.37 22.89 5.32
N LYS A 237 22.17 22.44 4.08
CA LYS A 237 21.22 21.40 3.67
C LYS A 237 21.82 20.50 2.57
N HIS A 238 21.42 20.70 1.32
CA HIS A 238 21.70 19.76 0.23
C HIS A 238 23.06 20.04 -0.44
N GLY A 239 23.61 19.03 -1.13
CA GLY A 239 24.82 19.22 -1.93
C GLY A 239 24.55 20.01 -3.21
N ILE A 240 23.66 19.46 -4.05
CA ILE A 240 23.13 20.08 -5.26
C ILE A 240 21.61 20.22 -5.10
N ASN A 241 21.05 21.36 -5.48
CA ASN A 241 19.61 21.51 -5.68
C ASN A 241 19.31 22.32 -6.94
N SER A 242 18.36 21.84 -7.73
CA SER A 242 17.72 22.57 -8.83
C SER A 242 16.23 22.61 -8.54
N ASN A 243 15.60 23.78 -8.63
CA ASN A 243 14.14 23.82 -8.50
C ASN A 243 13.45 23.07 -9.65
N ASP A 244 14.00 23.17 -10.86
CA ASP A 244 13.53 22.52 -12.09
C ASP A 244 14.43 21.31 -12.43
N ASP A 245 14.49 20.86 -13.69
CA ASP A 245 15.21 19.62 -14.07
C ASP A 245 16.74 19.69 -13.84
N LEU A 246 17.29 18.67 -13.16
CA LEU A 246 18.73 18.43 -13.07
C LEU A 246 19.16 17.33 -14.04
N THR A 247 20.13 17.64 -14.91
CA THR A 247 20.78 16.67 -15.81
C THR A 247 22.26 16.49 -15.49
N ILE A 248 22.73 15.25 -15.32
CA ILE A 248 24.15 14.88 -15.24
C ILE A 248 24.49 14.02 -16.46
N GLU A 249 25.27 14.55 -17.41
CA GLU A 249 25.67 13.81 -18.62
C GLU A 249 26.87 12.87 -18.35
N GLU A 250 27.90 13.39 -17.67
CA GLU A 250 29.13 12.69 -17.31
C GLU A 250 29.91 13.46 -16.24
N GLY A 251 30.84 12.82 -15.53
CA GLY A 251 31.76 13.51 -14.62
C GLY A 251 32.30 12.63 -13.51
N ASN A 252 33.09 13.21 -12.60
CA ASN A 252 33.57 12.55 -11.38
C ASN A 252 33.19 13.42 -10.18
N ILE A 253 32.00 13.16 -9.61
CA ILE A 253 31.32 14.03 -8.66
C ILE A 253 31.33 13.38 -7.26
N PHE A 254 31.69 14.16 -6.25
CA PHE A 254 31.65 13.76 -4.84
C PHE A 254 30.86 14.78 -4.04
N ILE A 255 29.90 14.31 -3.23
CA ILE A 255 28.98 15.14 -2.47
C ILE A 255 28.98 14.69 -1.01
N GLU A 256 29.23 15.63 -0.09
CA GLU A 256 28.92 15.51 1.34
C GLU A 256 27.79 16.50 1.66
N ALA A 257 26.66 16.07 2.21
CA ALA A 257 25.51 16.92 2.51
C ALA A 257 24.94 16.67 3.92
N THR A 258 24.34 17.70 4.54
CA THR A 258 23.67 17.60 5.85
C THR A 258 22.20 17.16 5.73
N THR A 259 21.56 17.43 4.60
CA THR A 259 20.34 16.74 4.16
C THR A 259 20.69 15.93 2.91
N ASP A 260 19.94 16.07 1.81
CA ASP A 260 20.07 15.19 0.65
C ASP A 260 21.32 15.50 -0.20
N GLY A 261 21.87 14.49 -0.87
CA GLY A 261 23.01 14.68 -1.77
C GLY A 261 22.63 15.53 -3.00
N ILE A 262 21.56 15.10 -3.66
CA ILE A 262 20.91 15.76 -4.78
C ILE A 262 19.42 15.93 -4.43
N HIS A 263 18.86 17.10 -4.71
CA HIS A 263 17.43 17.40 -4.50
C HIS A 263 16.86 18.17 -5.70
N THR A 264 15.67 17.81 -6.20
CA THR A 264 14.94 18.61 -7.20
C THR A 264 13.45 18.68 -6.92
N ASN A 265 12.77 19.77 -7.30
CA ASN A 265 11.29 19.78 -7.29
C ASN A 265 10.72 19.16 -8.58
N GLU A 266 11.44 19.26 -9.71
CA GLU A 266 11.16 18.48 -10.93
C GLU A 266 12.12 17.27 -11.05
N LYS A 267 12.58 16.91 -12.26
CA LYS A 267 13.16 15.60 -12.58
C LYS A 267 14.67 15.55 -12.34
N VAL A 268 15.19 14.34 -12.07
CA VAL A 268 16.63 14.05 -12.14
C VAL A 268 16.92 13.11 -13.30
N LYS A 269 17.82 13.52 -14.19
CA LYS A 269 18.34 12.68 -15.27
C LYS A 269 19.85 12.48 -15.17
N ILE A 270 20.28 11.23 -14.98
CA ILE A 270 21.71 10.84 -14.99
C ILE A 270 21.95 9.97 -16.23
N LYS A 271 22.91 10.35 -17.07
CA LYS A 271 23.29 9.58 -18.27
C LYS A 271 24.62 8.84 -18.14
N GLY A 272 25.41 9.16 -17.13
CA GLY A 272 26.74 8.59 -16.95
C GLY A 272 27.60 9.37 -15.95
N GLY A 273 28.85 8.93 -15.83
CA GLY A 273 29.83 9.45 -14.88
C GLY A 273 29.99 8.58 -13.63
N ASN A 274 30.70 9.11 -12.63
CA ASN A 274 30.91 8.51 -11.32
C ASN A 274 30.42 9.51 -10.26
N VAL A 275 29.29 9.24 -9.63
CA VAL A 275 28.63 10.09 -8.64
C VAL A 275 28.72 9.41 -7.28
N ASN A 276 29.25 10.12 -6.29
CA ASN A 276 29.57 9.59 -4.97
C ASN A 276 28.94 10.51 -3.92
N ILE A 277 28.07 9.97 -3.06
CA ILE A 277 27.21 10.75 -2.16
C ILE A 277 27.33 10.23 -0.73
N THR A 278 27.46 11.15 0.22
CA THR A 278 27.18 10.92 1.63
C THR A 278 26.18 11.97 2.10
N ALA A 279 24.97 11.53 2.47
CA ALA A 279 23.83 12.38 2.78
C ALA A 279 23.31 12.15 4.21
N GLY A 280 22.95 13.24 4.89
CA GLY A 280 22.26 13.20 6.21
C GLY A 280 20.75 13.02 6.10
N SER A 281 20.24 12.91 4.86
CA SER A 281 18.88 12.53 4.48
C SER A 281 19.03 11.67 3.21
N ASP A 282 18.33 11.95 2.12
CA ASP A 282 18.27 11.06 0.96
C ASP A 282 19.50 11.18 0.04
N GLY A 283 19.86 10.12 -0.68
CA GLY A 283 20.97 10.18 -1.65
C GLY A 283 20.62 11.09 -2.83
N ILE A 284 19.46 10.84 -3.42
CA ILE A 284 18.82 11.63 -4.48
C ILE A 284 17.33 11.72 -4.14
N ASP A 285 16.78 12.92 -4.03
CA ASP A 285 15.34 13.19 -3.88
C ASP A 285 14.82 14.00 -5.07
N ALA A 286 13.64 13.66 -5.59
CA ALA A 286 13.02 14.32 -6.74
C ALA A 286 11.50 14.42 -6.61
N GLY A 287 10.97 15.63 -6.82
CA GLY A 287 9.52 15.90 -6.85
C GLY A 287 8.81 15.46 -8.14
N GLU A 288 9.56 15.12 -9.20
CA GLU A 288 9.08 14.40 -10.38
C GLU A 288 9.97 13.19 -10.70
N ALA A 289 9.74 12.54 -11.85
CA ALA A 289 10.38 11.28 -12.23
C ALA A 289 11.93 11.31 -12.26
N ILE A 290 12.56 10.16 -11.96
CA ILE A 290 14.01 9.96 -12.09
C ILE A 290 14.32 9.04 -13.27
N THR A 291 15.30 9.43 -14.10
CA THR A 291 15.84 8.60 -15.19
C THR A 291 17.34 8.40 -15.05
N ILE A 292 17.81 7.14 -15.01
CA ILE A 292 19.23 6.80 -14.97
C ILE A 292 19.57 5.91 -16.16
N GLU A 293 20.33 6.42 -17.13
CA GLU A 293 20.65 5.70 -18.37
C GLU A 293 21.88 4.77 -18.22
N ASP A 294 22.93 5.26 -17.56
CA ASP A 294 24.19 4.58 -17.23
C ASP A 294 24.95 5.37 -16.13
N GLY A 295 26.07 4.84 -15.64
CA GLY A 295 26.99 5.50 -14.70
C GLY A 295 27.35 4.64 -13.48
N THR A 296 28.25 5.14 -12.63
CA THR A 296 28.57 4.54 -11.33
C THR A 296 28.03 5.44 -10.20
N LEU A 297 27.11 4.94 -9.38
CA LEU A 297 26.51 5.66 -8.26
C LEU A 297 26.88 4.98 -6.93
N ASN A 298 27.72 5.61 -6.12
CA ASN A 298 28.05 5.16 -4.77
C ASN A 298 27.37 6.07 -3.75
N ILE A 299 26.32 5.60 -3.08
CA ILE A 299 25.49 6.40 -2.18
C ILE A 299 25.52 5.81 -0.76
N ASN A 300 25.77 6.67 0.22
CA ASN A 300 25.50 6.40 1.63
C ASN A 300 24.53 7.48 2.15
N ALA A 301 23.40 7.07 2.73
CA ALA A 301 22.29 7.97 3.05
C ALA A 301 21.63 7.57 4.38
N ALA A 302 21.32 8.57 5.22
CA ALA A 302 20.51 8.37 6.43
C ALA A 302 18.99 8.38 6.14
N GLY A 303 18.61 8.76 4.92
CA GLY A 303 17.30 8.55 4.33
C GLY A 303 17.35 7.45 3.24
N ASP A 304 16.55 7.63 2.20
CA ASP A 304 16.44 6.70 1.07
C ASP A 304 17.60 6.87 0.07
N GLY A 305 17.99 5.81 -0.64
CA GLY A 305 19.14 5.86 -1.55
C GLY A 305 18.86 6.67 -2.82
N ILE A 306 17.73 6.39 -3.48
CA ILE A 306 17.21 7.10 -4.64
C ILE A 306 15.68 7.17 -4.50
N LYS A 307 15.11 8.38 -4.43
CA LYS A 307 13.70 8.62 -4.12
C LYS A 307 13.03 9.56 -5.13
N SER A 308 11.83 9.21 -5.57
CA SER A 308 11.02 10.04 -6.49
C SER A 308 9.54 10.03 -6.10
N ALA A 309 8.88 11.18 -6.24
CA ALA A 309 7.44 11.30 -6.11
C ALA A 309 6.65 10.77 -7.34
N GLU A 310 7.33 10.43 -8.44
CA GLU A 310 6.75 9.79 -9.62
C GLU A 310 7.48 8.46 -9.94
N ASP A 311 7.64 8.12 -11.23
CA ASP A 311 8.30 6.91 -11.70
C ASP A 311 9.84 7.00 -11.57
N ILE A 312 10.48 5.87 -11.29
CA ILE A 312 11.94 5.71 -11.40
C ILE A 312 12.24 4.74 -12.54
N THR A 313 12.97 5.21 -13.56
CA THR A 313 13.41 4.41 -14.70
C THR A 313 14.93 4.28 -14.74
N ILE A 314 15.43 3.04 -14.74
CA ILE A 314 16.87 2.74 -14.81
C ILE A 314 17.13 1.83 -16.01
N THR A 315 17.95 2.26 -16.98
CA THR A 315 18.32 1.43 -18.15
C THR A 315 19.70 0.80 -18.06
N GLY A 316 20.52 1.21 -17.07
CA GLY A 316 21.88 0.72 -16.89
C GLY A 316 22.60 1.40 -15.71
N GLY A 317 23.85 1.00 -15.50
CA GLY A 317 24.74 1.53 -14.47
C GLY A 317 25.19 0.53 -13.39
N ASP A 318 26.22 0.92 -12.64
CA ASP A 318 26.74 0.29 -11.42
C ASP A 318 26.26 1.09 -10.20
N PHE A 319 25.49 0.47 -9.31
CA PHE A 319 24.91 1.08 -8.12
C PHE A 319 25.45 0.41 -6.87
N LYS A 320 25.96 1.20 -5.92
CA LYS A 320 26.26 0.77 -4.55
C LYS A 320 25.56 1.68 -3.56
N LEU A 321 24.53 1.16 -2.89
CA LEU A 321 23.66 1.90 -1.98
C LEU A 321 23.80 1.33 -0.57
N GLU A 322 24.05 2.18 0.43
CA GLU A 322 24.08 1.82 1.86
C GLU A 322 23.22 2.82 2.64
N THR A 323 21.99 2.43 3.01
CA THR A 323 20.91 3.34 3.44
C THR A 323 20.31 2.97 4.80
N ASP A 324 20.04 3.96 5.65
CA ASP A 324 19.30 3.75 6.92
C ASP A 324 17.77 3.65 6.69
N SER A 325 17.33 3.86 5.43
CA SER A 325 15.95 3.72 4.95
C SER A 325 15.91 2.83 3.70
N ASP A 326 15.01 3.08 2.73
CA ASP A 326 14.80 2.25 1.55
C ASP A 326 15.92 2.46 0.49
N GLY A 327 16.31 1.39 -0.21
CA GLY A 327 17.38 1.46 -1.21
C GLY A 327 17.00 2.30 -2.43
N ILE A 328 15.84 2.00 -3.03
CA ILE A 328 15.23 2.79 -4.12
C ILE A 328 13.72 2.87 -3.82
N ASP A 329 13.15 4.08 -3.79
CA ASP A 329 11.76 4.35 -3.40
C ASP A 329 11.03 5.24 -4.42
N SER A 330 10.15 4.61 -5.20
CA SER A 330 9.27 5.27 -6.18
C SER A 330 7.86 5.41 -5.62
N LYS A 331 7.28 6.62 -5.59
CA LYS A 331 5.85 6.78 -5.23
C LYS A 331 4.90 6.38 -6.36
N MET A 332 5.40 6.24 -7.59
CA MET A 332 4.72 5.54 -8.67
C MET A 332 5.51 4.27 -9.04
N ASN A 333 5.85 4.03 -10.31
CA ASN A 333 6.35 2.75 -10.80
C ASN A 333 7.88 2.70 -10.87
N LEU A 334 8.47 1.55 -10.50
CA LEU A 334 9.91 1.29 -10.64
C LEU A 334 10.18 0.38 -11.84
N ILE A 335 10.92 0.90 -12.81
CA ILE A 335 11.19 0.26 -14.10
C ILE A 335 12.71 0.07 -14.23
N ILE A 336 13.18 -1.18 -14.31
CA ILE A 336 14.63 -1.49 -14.42
C ILE A 336 14.88 -2.36 -15.65
N GLU A 337 15.52 -1.81 -16.68
CA GLU A 337 15.83 -2.54 -17.91
C GLU A 337 17.08 -3.40 -17.79
N ASP A 338 18.17 -2.84 -17.23
CA ASP A 338 19.45 -3.52 -16.93
C ASP A 338 20.23 -2.75 -15.83
N GLY A 339 21.37 -3.29 -15.36
CA GLY A 339 22.24 -2.65 -14.36
C GLY A 339 22.92 -3.62 -13.39
N ASN A 340 23.69 -3.11 -12.43
CA ASN A 340 24.39 -3.91 -11.42
C ASN A 340 24.28 -3.24 -10.04
N PHE A 341 23.66 -3.89 -9.05
CA PHE A 341 23.21 -3.27 -7.81
C PHE A 341 23.75 -4.00 -6.55
N ASP A 342 24.60 -3.36 -5.73
CA ASP A 342 24.99 -3.74 -4.36
C ASP A 342 24.20 -2.84 -3.39
N ILE A 343 23.06 -3.34 -2.87
CA ILE A 343 22.14 -2.57 -2.03
C ILE A 343 22.16 -3.11 -0.60
N LYS A 344 22.33 -2.23 0.38
CA LYS A 344 22.16 -2.51 1.81
C LYS A 344 21.22 -1.48 2.38
N SER A 345 20.14 -1.92 3.01
CA SER A 345 19.08 -1.02 3.47
C SER A 345 18.46 -1.49 4.79
N ASP A 346 18.28 -0.56 5.74
CA ASP A 346 17.62 -0.86 7.02
C ASP A 346 16.07 -0.83 6.91
N LYS A 347 15.53 -0.64 5.71
CA LYS A 347 14.15 -0.99 5.31
C LYS A 347 14.15 -1.91 4.08
N ASP A 348 13.63 -1.47 2.93
CA ASP A 348 13.43 -2.27 1.72
C ASP A 348 14.60 -2.14 0.73
N GLY A 349 14.81 -3.16 -0.10
CA GLY A 349 15.80 -3.09 -1.19
C GLY A 349 15.32 -2.23 -2.36
N LEU A 350 14.14 -2.54 -2.88
CA LEU A 350 13.44 -1.85 -3.97
C LEU A 350 11.96 -1.66 -3.58
N LYS A 351 11.41 -0.44 -3.71
CA LYS A 351 10.05 -0.09 -3.27
C LYS A 351 9.28 0.68 -4.34
N ALA A 352 7.99 0.39 -4.51
CA ALA A 352 7.11 1.13 -5.41
C ALA A 352 5.65 1.24 -4.94
N GLY A 353 5.11 2.47 -4.91
CA GLY A 353 3.67 2.71 -4.72
C GLY A 353 2.82 2.33 -5.95
N GLY A 354 3.46 2.26 -7.13
CA GLY A 354 2.95 1.62 -8.34
C GLY A 354 3.58 0.24 -8.54
N TYR A 355 3.60 -0.26 -9.79
CA TYR A 355 4.17 -1.59 -10.08
C TYR A 355 5.71 -1.57 -10.16
N ILE A 356 6.31 -2.76 -10.05
CA ILE A 356 7.74 -2.99 -10.31
C ILE A 356 7.89 -3.88 -11.55
N ASN A 357 8.66 -3.44 -12.55
CA ASN A 357 8.96 -4.23 -13.76
C ASN A 357 10.47 -4.29 -14.00
N ILE A 358 11.04 -5.50 -14.02
CA ILE A 358 12.48 -5.71 -14.16
C ILE A 358 12.76 -6.65 -15.34
N THR A 359 13.43 -6.16 -16.38
CA THR A 359 13.74 -6.95 -17.59
C THR A 359 15.16 -7.52 -17.65
N GLY A 360 16.06 -7.04 -16.79
CA GLY A 360 17.49 -7.38 -16.81
C GLY A 360 18.16 -7.11 -15.46
N GLY A 361 19.46 -6.87 -15.46
CA GLY A 361 20.23 -6.49 -14.27
C GLY A 361 20.81 -7.63 -13.43
N THR A 362 21.75 -7.28 -12.57
CA THR A 362 22.27 -8.13 -11.47
C THR A 362 22.09 -7.41 -10.14
N PHE A 363 21.54 -8.10 -9.15
CA PHE A 363 21.21 -7.53 -7.84
C PHE A 363 21.83 -8.37 -6.73
N ASP A 364 22.45 -7.71 -5.76
CA ASP A 364 22.90 -8.27 -4.47
C ASP A 364 22.31 -7.37 -3.38
N ILE A 365 21.15 -7.74 -2.86
CA ILE A 365 20.33 -6.93 -1.95
C ILE A 365 20.42 -7.52 -0.55
N ALA A 366 20.79 -6.70 0.43
CA ALA A 366 20.79 -7.00 1.85
C ALA A 366 19.91 -5.99 2.60
N ALA A 367 18.60 -6.21 2.54
CA ALA A 367 17.57 -5.41 3.20
C ALA A 367 17.29 -5.93 4.63
N ALA A 368 16.73 -5.08 5.50
CA ALA A 368 16.23 -5.50 6.81
C ALA A 368 14.74 -5.89 6.78
N SER A 369 13.94 -5.24 5.93
CA SER A 369 12.51 -5.51 5.74
C SER A 369 12.28 -6.30 4.45
N GLU A 370 11.77 -5.71 3.36
CA GLU A 370 11.48 -6.42 2.11
C GLU A 370 12.65 -6.32 1.10
N GLY A 371 12.98 -7.41 0.40
CA GLY A 371 13.94 -7.35 -0.70
C GLY A 371 13.40 -6.54 -1.89
N ILE A 372 12.11 -6.71 -2.17
CA ILE A 372 11.32 -5.96 -3.15
C ILE A 372 9.90 -5.78 -2.57
N GLN A 373 9.39 -4.55 -2.52
CA GLN A 373 8.06 -4.18 -2.00
C GLN A 373 7.24 -3.47 -3.08
N THR A 374 5.94 -3.76 -3.19
CA THR A 374 5.02 -2.97 -4.02
C THR A 374 3.58 -2.97 -3.52
N ASP A 375 2.91 -1.83 -3.67
CA ASP A 375 1.48 -1.65 -3.45
C ASP A 375 0.61 -2.06 -4.68
N ASP A 376 1.26 -2.51 -5.77
CA ASP A 376 0.63 -3.11 -6.95
C ASP A 376 1.20 -4.51 -7.25
N TYR A 377 1.85 -4.72 -8.40
CA TYR A 377 2.39 -6.02 -8.83
C TYR A 377 3.89 -5.95 -9.14
N VAL A 378 4.59 -7.08 -9.00
CA VAL A 378 5.97 -7.25 -9.50
C VAL A 378 5.96 -8.12 -10.75
N GLU A 379 6.58 -7.69 -11.84
CA GLU A 379 6.90 -8.55 -12.98
C GLU A 379 8.42 -8.62 -13.23
N ILE A 380 8.98 -9.83 -13.07
CA ILE A 380 10.38 -10.16 -13.33
C ILE A 380 10.47 -10.85 -14.69
N ASN A 381 10.80 -10.04 -15.70
CA ASN A 381 11.02 -10.42 -17.09
C ASN A 381 12.48 -10.82 -17.39
N GLY A 382 13.41 -10.63 -16.45
CA GLY A 382 14.80 -11.07 -16.56
C GLY A 382 15.61 -10.83 -15.28
N GLY A 383 16.92 -10.65 -15.43
CA GLY A 383 17.83 -10.35 -14.32
C GLY A 383 18.33 -11.53 -13.48
N ASN A 384 19.28 -11.24 -12.58
CA ASN A 384 19.91 -12.18 -11.66
C ASN A 384 20.01 -11.59 -10.25
N PHE A 385 19.21 -12.10 -9.33
CA PHE A 385 19.07 -11.57 -7.97
C PHE A 385 19.68 -12.51 -6.93
N LYS A 386 20.46 -11.94 -6.02
CA LYS A 386 20.65 -12.42 -4.66
C LYS A 386 19.91 -11.46 -3.73
N ILE A 387 19.04 -12.00 -2.89
CA ILE A 387 18.29 -11.23 -1.90
C ILE A 387 18.56 -11.84 -0.53
N LYS A 388 18.81 -10.98 0.45
CA LYS A 388 18.77 -11.27 1.87
C LYS A 388 17.91 -10.19 2.50
N ALA A 389 16.79 -10.59 3.10
CA ALA A 389 15.75 -9.70 3.60
C ALA A 389 14.91 -10.44 4.64
N SER A 390 14.06 -9.74 5.39
CA SER A 390 13.00 -10.40 6.18
C SER A 390 11.94 -11.01 5.26
N SER A 391 11.54 -10.30 4.21
CA SER A 391 10.64 -10.84 3.17
C SER A 391 11.32 -10.78 1.81
N GLY A 392 11.26 -11.86 1.01
CA GLY A 392 11.99 -11.93 -0.27
C GLY A 392 11.46 -10.96 -1.33
N ILE A 393 10.17 -11.08 -1.64
CA ILE A 393 9.38 -10.13 -2.44
C ILE A 393 7.99 -10.03 -1.80
N ARG A 394 7.45 -8.83 -1.65
CA ARG A 394 6.10 -8.56 -1.15
C ARG A 394 5.32 -7.72 -2.16
N ALA A 395 4.13 -8.16 -2.54
CA ALA A 395 3.23 -7.43 -3.43
C ALA A 395 1.78 -7.46 -2.92
N GLU A 396 1.09 -6.32 -2.97
CA GLU A 396 -0.34 -6.28 -2.68
C GLU A 396 -1.18 -7.01 -3.75
N LYS A 397 -0.68 -7.14 -4.99
CA LYS A 397 -1.27 -7.93 -6.08
C LYS A 397 -0.29 -9.03 -6.54
N ASP A 398 -0.17 -9.27 -7.85
CA ASP A 398 0.56 -10.41 -8.39
C ASP A 398 2.09 -10.31 -8.21
N ILE A 399 2.76 -11.47 -8.04
CA ILE A 399 4.21 -11.62 -8.26
C ILE A 399 4.38 -12.52 -9.48
N ILE A 400 4.89 -11.98 -10.58
CA ILE A 400 5.02 -12.67 -11.86
C ILE A 400 6.51 -12.84 -12.18
N ILE A 401 6.98 -14.08 -12.29
CA ILE A 401 8.36 -14.42 -12.66
C ILE A 401 8.33 -15.14 -14.02
N ASN A 402 8.69 -14.40 -15.07
CA ASN A 402 8.69 -14.89 -16.45
C ASN A 402 10.06 -15.45 -16.86
N ARG A 403 11.16 -14.85 -16.38
CA ARG A 403 12.55 -15.27 -16.65
C ARG A 403 13.45 -14.90 -15.47
N GLY A 404 14.78 -14.96 -15.68
CA GLY A 404 15.79 -14.57 -14.70
C GLY A 404 16.16 -15.66 -13.70
N THR A 405 17.00 -15.31 -12.74
CA THR A 405 17.44 -16.18 -11.64
C THR A 405 17.26 -15.46 -10.30
N LEU A 406 16.43 -15.98 -9.40
CA LEU A 406 16.10 -15.35 -8.11
C LEU A 406 16.58 -16.24 -6.95
N HIS A 407 17.57 -15.77 -6.19
CA HIS A 407 18.14 -16.47 -5.04
C HIS A 407 17.85 -15.69 -3.74
N VAL A 408 16.78 -16.05 -3.04
CA VAL A 408 16.40 -15.43 -1.75
C VAL A 408 17.01 -16.24 -0.61
N THR A 409 17.69 -15.57 0.32
CA THR A 409 18.44 -16.18 1.42
C THR A 409 18.04 -15.60 2.78
N GLN A 410 17.89 -16.47 3.77
CA GLN A 410 17.48 -16.12 5.14
C GLN A 410 16.10 -15.41 5.33
N PRO A 411 15.08 -15.52 4.46
CA PRO A 411 13.81 -14.86 4.70
C PRO A 411 13.03 -15.47 5.87
N ARG A 412 12.19 -14.64 6.50
CA ARG A 412 11.02 -15.04 7.30
C ARG A 412 9.88 -15.48 6.37
N GLU A 413 9.62 -14.72 5.30
CA GLU A 413 8.54 -14.98 4.33
C GLU A 413 9.11 -14.88 2.89
N GLU A 414 8.98 -15.94 2.08
CA GLU A 414 9.78 -16.10 0.86
C GLU A 414 9.33 -15.20 -0.31
N LEU A 415 8.02 -15.22 -0.59
CA LEU A 415 7.31 -14.44 -1.61
C LEU A 415 5.88 -14.23 -1.09
N GLU A 416 5.49 -13.00 -0.76
CA GLU A 416 4.14 -12.66 -0.28
C GLU A 416 3.33 -11.96 -1.39
N SER A 417 2.17 -12.52 -1.74
CA SER A 417 1.20 -11.92 -2.66
C SER A 417 -0.16 -11.89 -1.96
N ILE A 418 -0.67 -10.69 -1.66
CA ILE A 418 -1.68 -10.52 -0.61
C ILE A 418 -3.11 -10.58 -1.16
N ASN A 419 -3.35 -9.90 -2.28
CA ASN A 419 -4.63 -9.88 -2.99
C ASN A 419 -4.49 -10.43 -4.44
N GLY A 420 -3.33 -10.99 -4.79
CA GLY A 420 -3.01 -11.49 -6.13
C GLY A 420 -2.59 -12.97 -6.16
N GLN A 421 -1.71 -13.32 -7.10
CA GLN A 421 -1.16 -14.65 -7.30
C GLN A 421 0.35 -14.61 -7.57
N ILE A 422 1.08 -15.61 -7.04
CA ILE A 422 2.48 -15.87 -7.38
C ILE A 422 2.52 -16.79 -8.62
N LYS A 423 3.05 -16.28 -9.73
CA LYS A 423 3.06 -16.91 -11.06
C LYS A 423 4.49 -17.08 -11.56
N VAL A 424 5.03 -18.30 -11.45
CA VAL A 424 6.35 -18.63 -12.03
C VAL A 424 6.17 -19.26 -13.41
N ASN A 425 6.15 -18.42 -14.45
CA ASN A 425 6.03 -18.81 -15.85
C ASN A 425 7.39 -19.27 -16.43
N GLY A 426 8.51 -18.90 -15.81
CA GLY A 426 9.86 -19.31 -16.19
C GLY A 426 10.93 -18.75 -15.24
N GLY A 427 12.21 -18.92 -15.60
CA GLY A 427 13.35 -18.56 -14.76
C GLY A 427 13.78 -19.68 -13.80
N GLN A 428 14.65 -19.36 -12.85
CA GLN A 428 15.09 -20.27 -11.77
C GLN A 428 14.94 -19.60 -10.40
N LEU A 429 14.09 -20.18 -9.55
CA LEU A 429 13.88 -19.75 -8.16
C LEU A 429 14.67 -20.67 -7.22
N ASN A 430 15.61 -20.11 -6.45
CA ASN A 430 16.48 -20.81 -5.52
C ASN A 430 16.36 -20.20 -4.12
N ILE A 431 15.35 -20.54 -3.34
CA ILE A 431 15.23 -20.02 -1.97
C ILE A 431 16.14 -20.81 -1.01
N THR A 432 16.69 -20.17 0.03
CA THR A 432 17.54 -20.79 1.05
C THR A 432 17.25 -20.18 2.42
N VAL A 433 16.30 -20.77 3.13
CA VAL A 433 15.91 -20.34 4.49
C VAL A 433 16.99 -20.67 5.53
N SER A 434 17.02 -19.91 6.62
CA SER A 434 17.81 -20.24 7.82
C SER A 434 16.97 -21.07 8.80
N GLY A 435 16.66 -22.31 8.42
CA GLY A 435 15.86 -23.26 9.21
C GLY A 435 15.63 -24.58 8.47
N ASN A 436 14.84 -25.49 9.04
CA ASN A 436 14.48 -26.77 8.40
C ASN A 436 13.37 -26.63 7.33
N GLU A 437 13.05 -25.40 6.92
CA GLU A 437 11.74 -25.05 6.37
C GLU A 437 11.81 -24.39 4.98
N PHE A 438 12.43 -25.04 4.00
CA PHE A 438 12.13 -24.71 2.60
C PHE A 438 10.73 -25.28 2.30
N ILE A 439 9.67 -24.47 2.41
CA ILE A 439 8.29 -24.98 2.29
C ILE A 439 7.47 -24.17 1.29
N ALA A 440 7.54 -24.60 0.03
CA ALA A 440 6.40 -24.43 -0.86
C ALA A 440 5.20 -25.18 -0.26
N ASP A 441 4.09 -24.46 -0.03
CA ASP A 441 2.90 -24.90 0.70
C ASP A 441 3.09 -25.10 2.22
N LYS A 442 3.61 -24.06 2.90
CA LYS A 442 3.77 -24.01 4.37
C LYS A 442 2.43 -23.98 5.14
N ASN A 443 1.36 -23.59 4.45
CA ASN A 443 0.06 -23.26 5.04
C ASN A 443 -0.99 -24.36 4.82
N ASN A 444 -0.57 -25.52 4.31
CA ASN A 444 -1.22 -26.78 4.58
C ASN A 444 -0.33 -27.65 5.48
N LYS A 445 -0.66 -27.74 6.77
CA LYS A 445 -0.51 -29.01 7.49
C LYS A 445 -1.41 -30.03 6.76
N ILE A 446 -0.91 -30.65 5.69
CA ILE A 446 -1.73 -31.51 4.83
C ILE A 446 -2.29 -32.63 5.71
N LEU A 447 -3.61 -32.59 5.95
CA LEU A 447 -4.27 -33.47 6.91
C LEU A 447 -4.00 -34.96 6.65
N THR A 448 -3.61 -35.35 5.44
CA THR A 448 -3.31 -36.73 5.06
C THR A 448 -2.08 -37.34 5.72
N GLY A 449 -1.13 -36.54 6.24
CA GLY A 449 0.09 -37.05 6.88
C GLY A 449 0.85 -38.05 6.01
N ASP A 450 1.34 -39.14 6.62
CA ASP A 450 2.00 -40.26 5.91
C ASP A 450 1.03 -41.28 5.28
N ILE A 451 -0.27 -40.99 5.28
CA ILE A 451 -1.30 -41.85 4.67
C ILE A 451 -1.72 -41.32 3.31
N ILE A 452 -1.60 -42.17 2.29
CA ILE A 452 -2.10 -41.92 0.95
C ILE A 452 -3.57 -42.36 0.91
N PHE A 453 -4.47 -41.41 0.71
CA PHE A 453 -5.88 -41.67 0.42
C PHE A 453 -6.07 -41.70 -1.10
N SER A 454 -6.79 -42.69 -1.64
CA SER A 454 -7.04 -42.77 -3.09
C SER A 454 -8.00 -41.70 -3.62
N GLU A 455 -8.60 -40.92 -2.73
CA GLU A 455 -9.56 -39.86 -3.01
C GLU A 455 -9.28 -38.68 -2.05
N PRO A 456 -9.23 -37.42 -2.54
CA PRO A 456 -9.05 -36.26 -1.68
C PRO A 456 -10.32 -35.97 -0.87
N SER A 457 -10.21 -35.17 0.20
CA SER A 457 -11.36 -34.64 0.93
C SER A 457 -12.31 -33.90 -0.02
N LYS A 458 -13.56 -34.37 -0.13
CA LYS A 458 -14.56 -33.85 -1.10
C LYS A 458 -16.00 -34.20 -0.69
N THR A 459 -16.99 -33.62 -1.37
CA THR A 459 -18.36 -34.16 -1.27
C THR A 459 -18.57 -35.35 -2.21
N PHE A 460 -19.57 -36.18 -1.92
CA PHE A 460 -19.98 -37.27 -2.80
C PHE A 460 -21.50 -37.51 -2.72
N SER A 461 -22.05 -38.12 -3.76
CA SER A 461 -23.45 -38.55 -3.80
C SER A 461 -23.56 -40.07 -3.89
N ASN A 462 -24.56 -40.64 -3.22
CA ASN A 462 -24.81 -42.08 -3.07
C ASN A 462 -23.72 -42.85 -2.30
N GLN A 463 -22.53 -43.00 -2.89
CA GLN A 463 -21.42 -43.78 -2.34
C GLN A 463 -20.07 -43.29 -2.84
N ILE A 464 -19.05 -43.32 -1.99
CA ILE A 464 -17.63 -43.20 -2.36
C ILE A 464 -16.88 -44.46 -1.91
N SER A 465 -15.85 -44.87 -2.66
CA SER A 465 -14.92 -45.93 -2.28
C SER A 465 -13.51 -45.36 -2.13
N VAL A 466 -12.81 -45.71 -1.05
CA VAL A 466 -11.55 -45.11 -0.64
C VAL A 466 -10.56 -46.20 -0.27
N SER A 467 -9.43 -46.25 -0.97
CA SER A 467 -8.28 -47.07 -0.58
C SER A 467 -7.31 -46.25 0.25
N LEU A 468 -6.61 -46.92 1.16
CA LEU A 468 -5.51 -46.37 1.95
C LEU A 468 -4.20 -47.07 1.57
N ASP A 469 -3.11 -46.32 1.56
CA ASP A 469 -1.75 -46.81 1.34
C ASP A 469 -0.74 -45.97 2.15
N THR A 470 0.50 -46.41 2.29
CA THR A 470 1.57 -45.64 2.96
C THR A 470 2.94 -46.03 2.44
N LYS A 471 3.89 -45.07 2.43
CA LYS A 471 5.28 -45.30 2.04
C LYS A 471 6.12 -45.98 3.15
N ILE A 472 5.55 -46.19 4.33
CA ILE A 472 6.26 -46.71 5.50
C ILE A 472 6.39 -48.23 5.43
N ASN A 473 7.62 -48.70 5.16
CA ASN A 473 7.94 -50.11 4.98
C ASN A 473 7.54 -50.99 6.18
N ASN A 474 6.81 -52.08 5.90
CA ASN A 474 6.31 -53.05 6.86
C ASN A 474 5.26 -52.51 7.86
N ALA A 475 4.67 -51.33 7.62
CA ALA A 475 3.57 -50.85 8.42
C ALA A 475 2.24 -51.56 8.10
N GLU A 476 1.40 -51.72 9.12
CA GLU A 476 -0.03 -51.92 8.96
C GLU A 476 -0.77 -50.58 9.15
N ILE A 477 -1.75 -50.29 8.30
CA ILE A 477 -2.59 -49.09 8.46
C ILE A 477 -3.76 -49.44 9.38
N ARG A 478 -3.94 -48.64 10.43
CA ARG A 478 -5.07 -48.69 11.37
C ARG A 478 -5.94 -47.47 11.15
N TYR A 479 -7.27 -47.61 11.17
CA TYR A 479 -8.18 -46.50 10.86
C TYR A 479 -9.42 -46.45 11.78
N THR A 480 -10.06 -45.28 11.78
CA THR A 480 -11.30 -44.94 12.50
C THR A 480 -12.21 -44.09 11.60
N THR A 481 -13.50 -44.06 11.88
CA THR A 481 -14.52 -43.34 11.06
C THR A 481 -15.46 -42.48 11.91
N ASP A 482 -15.14 -42.31 13.19
CA ASP A 482 -15.92 -41.60 14.22
C ASP A 482 -15.17 -40.37 14.77
N GLY A 483 -14.07 -39.98 14.11
CA GLY A 483 -13.20 -38.88 14.52
C GLY A 483 -12.19 -39.22 15.63
N SER A 484 -12.20 -40.43 16.20
CA SER A 484 -11.23 -40.83 17.23
C SER A 484 -9.82 -41.05 16.64
N VAL A 485 -8.77 -40.80 17.44
CA VAL A 485 -7.38 -41.05 17.04
C VAL A 485 -7.15 -42.56 16.85
N PRO A 486 -6.65 -43.04 15.70
CA PRO A 486 -6.38 -44.45 15.50
C PRO A 486 -5.29 -44.99 16.44
N THR A 487 -5.48 -46.22 16.92
CA THR A 487 -4.54 -46.95 17.76
C THR A 487 -4.21 -48.30 17.14
N SER A 488 -3.22 -49.02 17.67
CA SER A 488 -2.96 -50.42 17.30
C SER A 488 -4.10 -51.38 17.67
N ARG A 489 -5.16 -50.91 18.35
CA ARG A 489 -6.41 -51.65 18.59
C ARG A 489 -7.55 -51.26 17.62
N SER A 490 -7.39 -50.19 16.83
CA SER A 490 -8.38 -49.76 15.84
C SER A 490 -8.42 -50.73 14.65
N THR A 491 -9.43 -50.59 13.79
CA THR A 491 -9.63 -51.51 12.66
C THR A 491 -8.44 -51.48 11.70
N GLN A 492 -7.94 -52.66 11.32
CA GLN A 492 -6.88 -52.77 10.32
C GLN A 492 -7.44 -52.60 8.92
N TYR A 493 -6.85 -51.70 8.14
CA TYR A 493 -7.16 -51.59 6.72
C TYR A 493 -6.65 -52.82 5.96
N THR A 494 -7.53 -53.43 5.16
CA THR A 494 -7.26 -54.69 4.44
C THR A 494 -7.90 -54.74 3.05
N SER A 495 -8.83 -53.85 2.75
CA SER A 495 -9.53 -53.72 1.47
C SER A 495 -10.20 -52.32 1.40
N PRO A 496 -10.55 -51.83 0.19
CA PRO A 496 -11.11 -50.48 0.03
C PRO A 496 -12.35 -50.25 0.88
N LEU A 497 -12.37 -49.12 1.60
CA LEU A 497 -13.48 -48.69 2.44
C LEU A 497 -14.59 -48.08 1.58
N SER A 498 -15.83 -48.11 2.04
CA SER A 498 -16.97 -47.58 1.29
C SER A 498 -17.92 -46.82 2.20
N PHE A 499 -18.22 -45.55 1.86
CA PHE A 499 -19.04 -44.66 2.68
C PHE A 499 -20.28 -44.21 1.93
N THR A 500 -21.41 -44.10 2.64
CA THR A 500 -22.72 -43.63 2.16
C THR A 500 -23.29 -42.48 2.99
N LYS A 501 -22.47 -41.92 3.90
CA LYS A 501 -22.75 -40.82 4.83
C LYS A 501 -21.52 -39.95 5.02
N THR A 502 -21.70 -38.73 5.54
CA THR A 502 -20.57 -37.88 5.95
C THR A 502 -19.66 -38.63 6.93
N THR A 503 -18.35 -38.70 6.63
CA THR A 503 -17.36 -39.50 7.35
C THR A 503 -16.03 -38.74 7.48
N GLN A 504 -15.53 -38.62 8.71
CA GLN A 504 -14.13 -38.23 9.00
C GLN A 504 -13.31 -39.52 9.07
N LEU A 505 -12.62 -39.89 7.99
CA LEU A 505 -11.78 -41.08 7.95
C LEU A 505 -10.39 -40.71 8.44
N ARG A 506 -10.02 -41.23 9.62
CA ARG A 506 -8.67 -41.04 10.19
C ARG A 506 -7.89 -42.34 10.12
N ALA A 507 -6.60 -42.27 9.83
CA ALA A 507 -5.73 -43.41 9.61
C ALA A 507 -4.30 -43.12 10.09
N GLN A 508 -3.59 -44.17 10.49
CA GLN A 508 -2.22 -44.08 11.01
C GLN A 508 -1.48 -45.39 10.68
N ALA A 509 -0.20 -45.29 10.34
CA ALA A 509 0.68 -46.42 10.14
C ALA A 509 1.23 -46.93 11.47
N PHE A 510 1.28 -48.25 11.65
CA PHE A 510 1.81 -48.92 12.85
C PHE A 510 2.84 -49.98 12.49
N VAL A 511 3.95 -50.03 13.24
CA VAL A 511 4.97 -51.09 13.15
C VAL A 511 5.15 -51.72 14.53
N ASN A 512 5.00 -53.04 14.60
CA ASN A 512 5.04 -53.82 15.86
C ASN A 512 4.09 -53.29 16.96
N GLY A 513 2.95 -52.69 16.56
CA GLY A 513 1.95 -52.15 17.48
C GLY A 513 2.21 -50.72 17.98
N ASN A 514 3.30 -50.06 17.57
CA ASN A 514 3.59 -48.65 17.85
C ASN A 514 3.25 -47.79 16.63
N PRO A 515 2.71 -46.56 16.80
CA PRO A 515 2.49 -45.64 15.68
C PRO A 515 3.83 -45.20 15.08
N VAL A 516 3.87 -45.02 13.76
CA VAL A 516 5.01 -44.54 13.00
C VAL A 516 4.55 -43.62 11.87
N GLY A 517 5.27 -42.53 11.64
CA GLY A 517 4.86 -41.48 10.70
C GLY A 517 3.69 -40.63 11.18
N GLU A 518 3.34 -39.61 10.41
CA GLU A 518 2.28 -38.66 10.75
C GLU A 518 0.87 -39.20 10.45
N MET A 519 -0.09 -38.83 11.30
CA MET A 519 -1.49 -39.24 11.19
C MET A 519 -2.14 -38.63 9.95
N GLY A 520 -3.00 -39.41 9.30
CA GLY A 520 -3.81 -38.97 8.18
C GLY A 520 -5.29 -38.81 8.52
N THR A 521 -5.92 -37.75 8.04
CA THR A 521 -7.36 -37.57 7.97
C THR A 521 -7.77 -37.18 6.54
N SER A 522 -8.85 -37.78 6.04
CA SER A 522 -9.57 -37.30 4.86
C SER A 522 -11.06 -37.24 5.17
N ILE A 523 -11.73 -36.22 4.64
CA ILE A 523 -13.10 -35.85 5.01
C ILE A 523 -14.01 -36.00 3.80
N TYR A 524 -15.04 -36.84 3.92
CA TYR A 524 -15.97 -37.12 2.84
C TYR A 524 -17.37 -36.71 3.27
N VAL A 525 -17.93 -35.65 2.68
CA VAL A 525 -19.28 -35.15 3.00
C VAL A 525 -20.30 -35.76 2.04
N ALA A 526 -21.31 -36.46 2.57
CA ALA A 526 -22.34 -37.04 1.71
C ALA A 526 -23.42 -35.99 1.41
N THR A 527 -23.76 -35.76 0.14
CA THR A 527 -24.70 -34.70 -0.26
C THR A 527 -25.69 -35.14 -1.34
N GLN A 528 -26.87 -34.50 -1.30
CA GLN A 528 -27.89 -34.52 -2.34
C GLN A 528 -28.26 -33.11 -2.82
N VAL A 529 -27.56 -32.07 -2.36
CA VAL A 529 -27.72 -30.70 -2.85
C VAL A 529 -27.24 -30.62 -4.30
N ASN A 530 -28.15 -30.25 -5.21
CA ASN A 530 -27.84 -30.02 -6.62
C ASN A 530 -27.85 -28.51 -6.98
N THR A 531 -28.27 -27.67 -6.03
CA THR A 531 -28.31 -26.20 -6.11
C THR A 531 -26.97 -25.62 -6.55
N ARG A 532 -27.01 -24.57 -7.38
CA ARG A 532 -25.86 -23.74 -7.76
C ARG A 532 -25.90 -22.44 -6.99
N HIS A 533 -24.72 -21.92 -6.68
CA HIS A 533 -24.52 -20.69 -5.93
C HIS A 533 -23.53 -19.80 -6.65
N ASP A 534 -23.66 -18.48 -6.51
CA ASP A 534 -22.79 -17.50 -7.18
C ASP A 534 -21.79 -16.86 -6.20
N LEU A 535 -21.99 -17.11 -4.90
CA LEU A 535 -21.07 -16.81 -3.80
C LEU A 535 -20.26 -18.06 -3.44
N PRO A 536 -19.11 -17.91 -2.76
CA PRO A 536 -18.47 -19.02 -2.05
C PRO A 536 -19.44 -19.69 -1.07
N VAL A 537 -19.34 -21.01 -0.91
CA VAL A 537 -20.24 -21.81 -0.08
C VAL A 537 -19.46 -22.55 0.99
N LEU A 538 -19.92 -22.48 2.24
CA LEU A 538 -19.34 -23.20 3.38
C LEU A 538 -20.30 -24.29 3.87
N ILE A 539 -19.81 -25.52 3.97
CA ILE A 539 -20.48 -26.61 4.68
C ILE A 539 -19.84 -26.80 6.07
N LEU A 540 -20.69 -26.86 7.09
CA LEU A 540 -20.39 -27.35 8.43
C LEU A 540 -21.25 -28.57 8.72
N ASP A 541 -20.68 -29.78 8.68
CA ASP A 541 -21.39 -31.03 9.04
C ASP A 541 -20.91 -31.52 10.42
N ALA A 542 -21.79 -31.50 11.41
CA ALA A 542 -21.50 -31.87 12.80
C ALA A 542 -21.52 -33.39 13.06
N TYR A 543 -21.47 -34.22 12.01
CA TYR A 543 -21.50 -35.69 12.08
C TYR A 543 -22.73 -36.25 12.83
N GLY A 544 -23.85 -35.52 12.79
CA GLY A 544 -25.09 -35.88 13.51
C GLY A 544 -25.16 -35.45 14.98
N LYS A 545 -24.26 -34.59 15.46
CA LYS A 545 -24.38 -33.89 16.74
C LYS A 545 -25.42 -32.76 16.63
N SER A 546 -26.04 -32.38 17.74
CA SER A 546 -26.99 -31.26 17.81
C SER A 546 -26.33 -29.90 17.58
N LYS A 547 -27.12 -28.86 17.26
CA LYS A 547 -26.68 -27.45 17.20
C LYS A 547 -25.85 -27.09 18.45
N PRO A 548 -24.64 -26.50 18.31
CA PRO A 548 -23.78 -26.25 19.45
C PRO A 548 -24.32 -25.14 20.36
N GLY A 549 -23.95 -25.23 21.64
CA GLY A 549 -24.03 -24.12 22.59
C GLY A 549 -22.76 -23.28 22.57
N ARG A 550 -22.32 -22.82 23.75
CA ARG A 550 -21.10 -22.01 23.93
C ARG A 550 -19.78 -22.79 23.83
N ASN A 551 -19.84 -24.12 23.76
CA ASN A 551 -18.68 -25.02 23.64
C ASN A 551 -18.53 -25.45 22.17
N TYR A 552 -17.29 -25.60 21.70
CA TYR A 552 -17.00 -26.13 20.36
C TYR A 552 -17.46 -27.58 20.20
N ILE A 553 -17.98 -27.91 19.03
CA ILE A 553 -18.18 -29.30 18.59
C ILE A 553 -17.41 -29.56 17.28
N ASP A 554 -16.75 -30.73 17.18
CA ASP A 554 -16.07 -31.20 15.97
C ASP A 554 -17.06 -31.33 14.79
N ALA A 555 -16.64 -30.83 13.62
CA ALA A 555 -17.37 -30.79 12.37
C ALA A 555 -16.45 -31.00 11.16
N ALA A 556 -17.03 -31.35 10.02
CA ALA A 556 -16.39 -31.19 8.71
C ALA A 556 -16.53 -29.73 8.28
N PHE A 557 -15.41 -29.05 8.00
CA PHE A 557 -15.38 -27.76 7.33
C PHE A 557 -15.04 -27.99 5.85
N MET A 558 -15.92 -27.55 4.94
CA MET A 558 -15.61 -27.53 3.50
C MET A 558 -16.05 -26.21 2.88
N LEU A 559 -15.08 -25.47 2.36
CA LEU A 559 -15.25 -24.20 1.68
C LEU A 559 -15.07 -24.39 0.17
N PHE A 560 -16.02 -23.87 -0.61
CA PHE A 560 -16.05 -23.96 -2.07
C PHE A 560 -16.06 -22.56 -2.67
N GLU A 561 -15.17 -22.30 -3.62
CA GLU A 561 -15.08 -21.01 -4.32
C GLU A 561 -15.66 -21.09 -5.74
N PRO A 562 -16.19 -19.99 -6.31
CA PRO A 562 -16.72 -20.00 -7.67
C PRO A 562 -15.68 -20.46 -8.69
N GLY A 563 -16.02 -21.45 -9.51
CA GLY A 563 -15.16 -21.93 -10.59
C GLY A 563 -15.11 -20.99 -11.78
N ASN A 564 -14.44 -21.41 -12.86
CA ASN A 564 -14.26 -20.62 -14.10
C ASN A 564 -15.56 -20.17 -14.80
N ASN A 565 -16.72 -20.70 -14.39
CA ASN A 565 -18.06 -20.28 -14.83
C ASN A 565 -18.76 -19.29 -13.86
N ASN A 566 -18.06 -18.81 -12.83
CA ASN A 566 -18.56 -17.97 -11.72
C ASN A 566 -19.66 -18.62 -10.86
N GLU A 567 -19.78 -19.95 -10.86
CA GLU A 567 -20.68 -20.72 -9.99
C GLU A 567 -19.92 -21.66 -9.04
N VAL A 568 -20.56 -22.00 -7.92
CA VAL A 568 -20.19 -23.09 -7.01
C VAL A 568 -21.16 -24.27 -7.19
N SER A 569 -20.59 -25.48 -7.15
CA SER A 569 -21.30 -26.76 -7.07
C SER A 569 -20.56 -27.72 -6.14
N PHE A 570 -21.27 -28.49 -5.31
CA PHE A 570 -20.62 -29.49 -4.46
C PHE A 570 -20.00 -30.68 -5.22
N THR A 571 -20.27 -30.78 -6.53
CA THR A 571 -19.61 -31.71 -7.45
C THR A 571 -18.16 -31.32 -7.82
N GLN A 572 -17.71 -30.12 -7.47
CA GLN A 572 -16.32 -29.69 -7.64
C GLN A 572 -15.47 -30.01 -6.39
N GLN A 573 -14.14 -29.88 -6.51
CA GLN A 573 -13.24 -29.99 -5.37
C GLN A 573 -13.39 -28.75 -4.45
N PRO A 574 -13.54 -28.90 -3.12
CA PRO A 574 -13.45 -27.77 -2.19
C PRO A 574 -12.07 -27.11 -2.24
N ALA A 575 -12.03 -25.79 -2.04
CA ALA A 575 -10.78 -25.02 -1.93
C ALA A 575 -10.07 -25.30 -0.60
N VAL A 576 -10.83 -25.38 0.49
CA VAL A 576 -10.35 -25.82 1.81
C VAL A 576 -11.29 -26.89 2.35
N ALA A 577 -10.73 -28.03 2.78
CA ALA A 577 -11.48 -29.13 3.37
C ALA A 577 -10.74 -29.67 4.59
N THR A 578 -11.14 -29.22 5.78
CA THR A 578 -10.41 -29.43 7.04
C THR A 578 -11.32 -29.81 8.20
N ARG A 579 -10.71 -30.21 9.32
CA ARG A 579 -11.40 -30.45 10.59
C ARG A 579 -11.66 -29.10 11.23
N ALA A 580 -12.76 -28.94 11.95
CA ALA A 580 -13.01 -27.71 12.70
C ALA A 580 -13.86 -27.95 13.94
N GLY A 581 -13.63 -27.16 14.98
CA GLY A 581 -14.62 -26.86 16.00
C GLY A 581 -15.55 -25.76 15.51
N PHE A 582 -16.82 -25.77 15.92
CA PHE A 582 -17.66 -24.57 15.87
C PHE A 582 -18.61 -24.43 17.06
N ARG A 583 -18.91 -23.18 17.44
CA ARG A 583 -19.75 -22.82 18.60
C ARG A 583 -20.60 -21.58 18.39
N LEU A 584 -21.67 -21.45 19.17
CA LEU A 584 -22.61 -20.33 19.13
C LEU A 584 -22.00 -19.04 19.72
N ARG A 585 -21.90 -17.96 18.94
CA ARG A 585 -21.32 -16.66 19.37
C ARG A 585 -22.38 -15.56 19.60
N GLY A 586 -21.92 -14.36 19.94
CA GLY A 586 -22.76 -13.17 20.20
C GLY A 586 -23.56 -13.29 21.49
N GLN A 587 -24.12 -12.19 22.02
CA GLN A 587 -24.97 -12.24 23.22
C GLN A 587 -26.46 -12.32 22.85
N SER A 588 -27.08 -11.20 22.46
CA SER A 588 -28.46 -11.18 21.94
C SER A 588 -28.63 -12.09 20.71
N SER A 589 -27.70 -11.99 19.77
CA SER A 589 -27.70 -12.71 18.49
C SER A 589 -27.52 -14.23 18.60
N ALA A 590 -27.09 -14.76 19.76
CA ALA A 590 -27.09 -16.19 20.03
C ALA A 590 -28.50 -16.82 20.00
N ASN A 591 -29.52 -16.02 20.33
CA ASN A 591 -30.92 -16.45 20.34
C ASN A 591 -31.60 -16.31 18.96
N PHE A 592 -30.88 -15.89 17.91
CA PHE A 592 -31.42 -15.84 16.56
C PHE A 592 -31.66 -17.24 15.99
N GLU A 593 -32.73 -17.39 15.22
CA GLU A 593 -33.03 -18.63 14.49
C GLU A 593 -31.89 -18.94 13.49
N LYS A 594 -31.55 -17.92 12.68
CA LYS A 594 -30.30 -17.79 11.92
C LYS A 594 -29.16 -17.38 12.85
N ALA A 595 -28.60 -18.34 13.58
CA ALA A 595 -27.56 -18.07 14.57
C ALA A 595 -26.17 -17.79 13.96
N PRO A 596 -25.35 -16.92 14.59
CA PRO A 596 -23.94 -16.71 14.26
C PRO A 596 -23.02 -17.72 14.99
N TYR A 597 -21.87 -18.04 14.38
CA TYR A 597 -20.91 -19.01 14.93
C TYR A 597 -19.48 -18.44 14.99
N ARG A 598 -18.69 -18.91 15.97
CA ARG A 598 -17.22 -18.96 15.88
C ARG A 598 -16.84 -20.35 15.33
N ILE A 599 -15.79 -20.39 14.52
CA ILE A 599 -15.18 -21.58 13.93
C ILE A 599 -13.71 -21.56 14.33
N GLU A 600 -13.18 -22.73 14.69
CA GLU A 600 -11.76 -22.93 15.02
C GLU A 600 -11.28 -24.08 14.13
N LEU A 601 -10.35 -23.83 13.21
CA LEU A 601 -9.85 -24.82 12.27
C LEU A 601 -8.79 -25.69 12.95
N TRP A 602 -8.82 -27.01 12.69
CA TRP A 602 -8.08 -28.00 13.47
C TRP A 602 -7.18 -28.90 12.62
N ASP A 603 -5.99 -29.19 13.15
CA ASP A 603 -5.09 -30.21 12.61
C ASP A 603 -5.54 -31.63 13.02
N ASN A 604 -4.69 -32.64 12.79
CA ASN A 604 -4.96 -34.00 13.23
C ASN A 604 -5.01 -34.12 14.76
N GLU A 605 -4.23 -33.32 15.48
CA GLU A 605 -4.06 -33.40 16.93
C GLU A 605 -5.15 -32.59 17.68
N ASN A 606 -5.99 -31.86 16.94
CA ASN A 606 -6.97 -30.87 17.41
C ASN A 606 -6.34 -29.59 17.98
N ASN A 607 -5.12 -29.24 17.55
CA ASN A 607 -4.59 -27.90 17.78
C ASN A 607 -5.20 -26.91 16.77
N ASP A 608 -5.11 -25.61 17.08
CA ASP A 608 -5.29 -24.54 16.12
C ASP A 608 -4.45 -24.77 14.85
N ALA A 609 -5.10 -24.67 13.69
CA ALA A 609 -4.49 -24.92 12.40
C ALA A 609 -4.88 -23.82 11.43
N LYS A 610 -3.89 -23.03 11.01
CA LYS A 610 -4.13 -21.82 10.23
C LYS A 610 -4.28 -22.15 8.75
N TYR A 611 -5.28 -21.56 8.11
CA TYR A 611 -5.55 -21.68 6.68
C TYR A 611 -5.97 -20.31 6.12
N PRO A 612 -5.47 -19.87 4.94
CA PRO A 612 -5.99 -18.70 4.27
C PRO A 612 -7.36 -19.01 3.65
N LEU A 613 -8.36 -18.14 3.85
CA LEU A 613 -9.72 -18.36 3.35
C LEU A 613 -10.13 -17.23 2.39
N LEU A 614 -10.48 -17.55 1.14
CA LEU A 614 -11.06 -16.60 0.16
C LEU A 614 -10.20 -15.34 -0.11
N GLY A 615 -8.86 -15.46 -0.03
CA GLY A 615 -7.94 -14.33 -0.12
C GLY A 615 -7.95 -13.43 1.13
N MET A 616 -8.21 -13.99 2.31
CA MET A 616 -7.89 -13.39 3.61
C MET A 616 -6.71 -14.17 4.22
N PRO A 617 -5.69 -13.50 4.80
CA PRO A 617 -4.50 -14.15 5.37
C PRO A 617 -4.83 -15.22 6.40
N GLU A 618 -3.93 -16.21 6.50
CA GLU A 618 -4.19 -17.43 7.26
C GLU A 618 -4.44 -17.22 8.75
N ASP A 619 -5.37 -18.01 9.26
CA ASP A 619 -5.71 -18.08 10.67
C ASP A 619 -6.53 -19.34 10.93
N GLY A 620 -6.70 -19.73 12.19
CA GLY A 620 -7.59 -20.81 12.58
C GLY A 620 -8.92 -20.32 13.16
N ASP A 621 -8.98 -19.12 13.75
CA ASP A 621 -10.18 -18.60 14.41
C ASP A 621 -10.98 -17.66 13.49
N TRP A 622 -12.16 -18.14 13.07
CA TRP A 622 -13.00 -17.49 12.05
C TRP A 622 -14.43 -17.28 12.53
N ILE A 623 -15.10 -16.27 11.99
CA ILE A 623 -16.41 -15.82 12.47
C ILE A 623 -17.44 -15.84 11.35
N LEU A 624 -18.57 -16.50 11.60
CA LEU A 624 -19.77 -16.39 10.79
C LEU A 624 -20.74 -15.39 11.43
N LEU A 625 -20.74 -14.15 10.94
CA LEU A 625 -21.77 -13.17 11.28
C LEU A 625 -23.05 -13.47 10.49
N SER A 626 -24.16 -13.59 11.21
CA SER A 626 -25.50 -13.80 10.66
C SER A 626 -26.24 -12.46 10.53
N PRO A 627 -26.27 -11.81 9.34
CA PRO A 627 -27.21 -10.72 9.12
C PRO A 627 -28.63 -11.31 9.15
N TYR A 628 -29.30 -11.15 10.29
CA TYR A 628 -30.66 -11.62 10.53
C TYR A 628 -31.62 -10.45 10.73
N PRO A 629 -31.42 -9.50 11.67
CA PRO A 629 -32.18 -8.25 11.67
C PRO A 629 -31.83 -7.38 10.44
N ASP A 630 -30.56 -7.37 10.02
CA ASP A 630 -30.14 -6.68 8.79
C ASP A 630 -30.67 -7.36 7.52
N LYS A 631 -31.79 -6.84 7.03
CA LYS A 631 -32.42 -7.26 5.76
C LYS A 631 -31.70 -6.71 4.51
N SER A 632 -30.66 -5.88 4.63
CA SER A 632 -29.77 -5.56 3.50
C SER A 632 -28.73 -6.66 3.24
N LEU A 633 -28.38 -7.43 4.27
CA LEU A 633 -27.32 -8.44 4.32
C LEU A 633 -25.88 -7.87 4.27
N MET A 634 -25.69 -6.55 4.34
CA MET A 634 -24.40 -5.90 4.07
C MET A 634 -23.99 -4.79 5.06
N ARG A 635 -24.75 -4.48 6.12
CA ARG A 635 -24.44 -3.30 6.96
C ARG A 635 -23.12 -3.38 7.72
N ASN A 636 -22.72 -4.57 8.18
CA ASN A 636 -21.37 -4.80 8.71
C ASN A 636 -20.27 -4.60 7.65
N ALA A 637 -20.48 -5.11 6.43
CA ALA A 637 -19.55 -4.94 5.31
C ALA A 637 -19.38 -3.46 4.92
N LEU A 638 -20.50 -2.72 4.81
CA LEU A 638 -20.52 -1.28 4.58
C LEU A 638 -19.74 -0.51 5.65
N ALA A 639 -19.93 -0.86 6.94
CA ALA A 639 -19.16 -0.26 8.03
C ALA A 639 -17.65 -0.53 7.88
N TYR A 640 -17.25 -1.76 7.58
CA TYR A 640 -15.83 -2.09 7.44
C TYR A 640 -15.15 -1.38 6.25
N GLU A 641 -15.82 -1.23 5.10
CA GLU A 641 -15.25 -0.44 3.99
C GLU A 641 -15.26 1.07 4.27
N LEU A 642 -16.34 1.63 4.84
CA LEU A 642 -16.38 3.03 5.26
C LEU A 642 -15.38 3.34 6.39
N GLY A 643 -14.92 2.33 7.12
CA GLY A 643 -13.82 2.43 8.09
C GLY A 643 -12.44 2.43 7.42
N ARG A 644 -12.18 1.44 6.57
CA ARG A 644 -10.91 1.35 5.80
C ARG A 644 -10.65 2.57 4.94
N ALA A 645 -11.70 3.11 4.29
CA ALA A 645 -11.62 4.31 3.44
C ALA A 645 -11.19 5.60 4.17
N LYS A 646 -10.89 5.54 5.47
CA LYS A 646 -10.33 6.63 6.27
C LYS A 646 -9.31 6.18 7.33
N GLY A 647 -8.76 4.96 7.19
CA GLY A 647 -7.70 4.46 8.07
C GLY A 647 -8.14 3.87 9.41
N LEU A 648 -9.44 3.64 9.66
CA LEU A 648 -9.86 2.87 10.83
C LEU A 648 -9.61 1.37 10.61
N GLN A 649 -8.96 0.74 11.58
CA GLN A 649 -8.80 -0.71 11.63
C GLN A 649 -10.17 -1.40 11.60
N ALA A 650 -10.34 -2.37 10.71
CA ALA A 650 -11.57 -3.15 10.54
C ALA A 650 -11.26 -4.52 9.93
N PRO A 651 -11.86 -5.62 10.43
CA PRO A 651 -11.55 -6.97 9.95
C PRO A 651 -11.93 -7.14 8.47
N ARG A 652 -11.19 -7.98 7.75
CA ARG A 652 -11.57 -8.41 6.40
C ARG A 652 -12.73 -9.41 6.50
N TYR A 653 -13.52 -9.46 5.44
CA TYR A 653 -14.65 -10.38 5.32
C TYR A 653 -14.86 -10.80 3.87
N ARG A 654 -15.74 -11.79 3.69
CA ARG A 654 -16.39 -12.15 2.43
C ARG A 654 -17.83 -12.55 2.66
N PHE A 655 -18.71 -12.30 1.68
CA PHE A 655 -20.04 -12.88 1.68
C PHE A 655 -19.98 -14.36 1.30
N VAL A 656 -20.64 -15.21 2.09
CA VAL A 656 -20.70 -16.67 1.86
C VAL A 656 -22.12 -17.19 2.03
N GLU A 657 -22.48 -18.27 1.35
CA GLU A 657 -23.69 -19.04 1.65
C GLU A 657 -23.34 -20.24 2.54
N VAL A 658 -24.13 -20.50 3.58
CA VAL A 658 -23.78 -21.51 4.61
C VAL A 658 -24.77 -22.67 4.63
N TYR A 659 -24.24 -23.89 4.76
CA TYR A 659 -24.99 -25.12 5.08
C TYR A 659 -24.52 -25.66 6.44
N THR A 660 -25.44 -25.83 7.39
CA THR A 660 -25.14 -26.49 8.68
C THR A 660 -25.94 -27.79 8.80
N ASN A 661 -25.26 -28.93 8.76
CA ASN A 661 -25.90 -30.24 8.96
C ASN A 661 -25.70 -30.75 10.39
N PHE A 662 -26.82 -31.07 11.05
CA PHE A 662 -26.87 -31.66 12.40
C PHE A 662 -27.43 -33.10 12.39
N ASN A 663 -27.63 -33.68 11.20
CA ASN A 663 -28.22 -35.02 11.03
C ASN A 663 -27.16 -36.05 10.66
N ASN A 664 -27.23 -37.26 11.23
CA ASN A 664 -26.40 -38.40 10.87
C ASN A 664 -26.86 -39.02 9.52
N GLY A 665 -26.74 -38.26 8.44
CA GLY A 665 -27.29 -38.54 7.12
C GLY A 665 -26.51 -37.84 6.01
N VAL A 666 -27.24 -37.33 5.01
CA VAL A 666 -26.67 -36.56 3.89
C VAL A 666 -27.06 -35.09 4.00
N VAL A 667 -26.19 -34.20 3.55
CA VAL A 667 -26.49 -32.78 3.37
C VAL A 667 -27.55 -32.62 2.29
N THR A 668 -28.59 -31.84 2.58
CA THR A 668 -29.70 -31.51 1.67
C THR A 668 -30.01 -30.01 1.76
N ASP A 669 -30.85 -29.48 0.87
CA ASP A 669 -31.25 -28.06 0.87
C ASP A 669 -31.97 -27.62 2.16
N THR A 670 -32.41 -28.56 3.02
CA THR A 670 -32.92 -28.23 4.37
C THR A 670 -31.85 -27.66 5.30
N ALA A 671 -30.58 -28.06 5.11
CA ALA A 671 -29.44 -27.62 5.90
C ALA A 671 -28.93 -26.21 5.55
N TYR A 672 -29.40 -25.63 4.44
CA TYR A 672 -29.07 -24.27 4.00
C TYR A 672 -29.50 -23.21 5.03
N GLN A 673 -28.64 -22.23 5.32
CA GLN A 673 -28.85 -21.19 6.33
C GLN A 673 -28.84 -19.75 5.76
N GLY A 674 -28.76 -19.58 4.44
CA GLY A 674 -28.71 -18.24 3.82
C GLY A 674 -27.31 -17.64 3.74
N VAL A 675 -27.28 -16.32 3.52
CA VAL A 675 -26.06 -15.50 3.41
C VAL A 675 -25.49 -15.17 4.79
N TYR A 676 -24.20 -15.35 4.96
CA TYR A 676 -23.41 -14.90 6.12
C TYR A 676 -22.27 -14.01 5.63
N LEU A 677 -21.68 -13.24 6.55
CA LEU A 677 -20.32 -12.75 6.36
C LEU A 677 -19.40 -13.75 7.06
N LEU A 678 -18.45 -14.32 6.32
CA LEU A 678 -17.26 -14.92 6.89
C LEU A 678 -16.30 -13.76 7.19
N VAL A 679 -15.92 -13.60 8.46
CA VAL A 679 -15.14 -12.47 8.98
C VAL A 679 -13.97 -13.03 9.78
N GLU A 680 -12.84 -12.33 9.74
CA GLU A 680 -11.71 -12.59 10.63
C GLU A 680 -12.10 -12.42 12.11
N ARG A 681 -11.46 -13.17 13.01
CA ARG A 681 -11.42 -12.79 14.42
C ARG A 681 -10.60 -11.49 14.56
N ILE A 682 -11.10 -10.55 15.38
CA ILE A 682 -10.28 -9.40 15.78
C ILE A 682 -9.44 -9.86 16.98
N GLU A 683 -8.15 -10.07 16.72
CA GLU A 683 -7.14 -10.51 17.67
C GLU A 683 -5.79 -9.83 17.39
N ILE A 684 -4.88 -9.87 18.36
CA ILE A 684 -3.53 -9.29 18.26
C ILE A 684 -2.58 -10.30 17.60
N ASN A 685 -2.30 -10.11 16.31
CA ASN A 685 -1.21 -10.76 15.59
C ASN A 685 -0.85 -9.97 14.32
N SER A 686 0.34 -10.19 13.74
CA SER A 686 0.85 -9.41 12.60
C SER A 686 0.13 -9.63 11.26
N ARG A 687 -1.02 -10.32 11.26
CA ARG A 687 -1.92 -10.51 10.13
C ARG A 687 -3.38 -10.17 10.50
N ARG A 688 -3.62 -9.59 11.68
CA ARG A 688 -4.92 -9.15 12.20
C ARG A 688 -4.81 -7.71 12.73
N LEU A 689 -4.86 -7.49 14.04
CA LEU A 689 -4.42 -6.23 14.63
C LEU A 689 -2.92 -6.33 14.95
N ASP A 690 -2.09 -5.77 14.08
CA ASP A 690 -0.64 -5.76 14.26
C ASP A 690 -0.22 -4.72 15.30
N ILE A 691 -0.14 -5.17 16.55
CA ILE A 691 0.44 -4.44 17.70
C ILE A 691 1.28 -5.42 18.53
N ALA A 692 2.24 -4.92 19.29
CA ALA A 692 3.20 -5.78 19.98
C ALA A 692 2.56 -6.63 21.09
N GLN A 693 2.58 -7.96 20.95
CA GLN A 693 1.98 -8.90 21.92
C GLN A 693 2.55 -8.77 23.35
N LEU A 694 1.69 -9.00 24.35
CA LEU A 694 1.98 -8.89 25.78
C LEU A 694 2.10 -10.27 26.45
N GLU A 695 3.33 -10.79 26.51
CA GLU A 695 3.65 -12.01 27.26
C GLU A 695 3.58 -11.80 28.79
N LYS A 696 3.46 -12.88 29.56
CA LYS A 696 3.34 -12.84 31.03
C LYS A 696 4.58 -12.32 31.74
N GLU A 697 5.74 -12.43 31.09
CA GLU A 697 7.04 -11.96 31.56
C GLU A 697 7.22 -10.43 31.36
N HIS A 698 6.36 -9.78 30.57
CA HIS A 698 6.38 -8.33 30.33
C HIS A 698 5.77 -7.57 31.53
N LEU A 699 6.57 -7.39 32.58
CA LEU A 699 6.17 -6.82 33.87
C LEU A 699 6.74 -5.41 34.15
N SER A 700 7.43 -4.80 33.18
CA SER A 700 8.07 -3.49 33.30
C SER A 700 8.05 -2.69 31.99
N GLU A 701 8.31 -1.40 32.07
CA GLU A 701 8.58 -0.54 30.90
C GLU A 701 9.90 -0.94 30.22
N PRO A 702 9.97 -0.94 28.87
CA PRO A 702 8.92 -0.56 27.92
C PRO A 702 7.90 -1.66 27.62
N GLU A 703 8.18 -2.94 27.94
CA GLU A 703 7.44 -4.09 27.41
C GLU A 703 5.97 -4.12 27.82
N ILE A 704 5.69 -3.77 29.08
CA ILE A 704 4.34 -3.72 29.67
C ILE A 704 3.43 -2.66 29.03
N SER A 705 3.97 -1.70 28.28
CA SER A 705 3.21 -0.50 27.89
C SER A 705 2.20 -0.70 26.76
N GLY A 706 2.04 -1.93 26.24
CA GLY A 706 1.15 -2.22 25.12
C GLY A 706 1.01 -3.71 24.82
N GLY A 707 0.15 -4.00 23.85
CA GLY A 707 -0.38 -5.34 23.60
C GLY A 707 -1.73 -5.57 24.28
N TYR A 708 -2.51 -4.50 24.50
CA TYR A 708 -3.86 -4.58 25.08
C TYR A 708 -4.93 -4.25 24.03
N LEU A 709 -5.88 -5.17 23.83
CA LEU A 709 -7.09 -4.95 23.04
C LEU A 709 -8.31 -5.02 23.95
N MET A 710 -9.08 -3.93 24.00
CA MET A 710 -10.12 -3.68 24.99
C MET A 710 -11.46 -3.29 24.34
N GLN A 711 -12.55 -3.43 25.08
CA GLN A 711 -13.88 -2.95 24.67
C GLN A 711 -14.73 -2.49 25.86
N PHE A 712 -15.43 -1.37 25.71
CA PHE A 712 -16.56 -1.03 26.58
C PHE A 712 -17.78 -1.87 26.17
N ASN A 713 -18.36 -2.59 27.13
CA ASN A 713 -19.32 -3.67 26.86
C ASN A 713 -20.41 -3.79 27.96
N MET A 714 -21.20 -2.72 28.11
CA MET A 714 -22.15 -2.51 29.23
C MET A 714 -22.94 -3.75 29.66
N GLY A 715 -22.76 -4.21 30.90
CA GLY A 715 -23.53 -5.29 31.51
C GLY A 715 -23.31 -6.69 30.91
N VAL A 716 -22.38 -6.86 29.97
CA VAL A 716 -21.96 -8.18 29.43
C VAL A 716 -20.43 -8.30 29.27
N ALA A 717 -19.66 -7.35 29.81
CA ALA A 717 -18.21 -7.41 29.87
C ALA A 717 -17.74 -8.67 30.63
N GLU A 718 -16.87 -9.45 29.98
CA GLU A 718 -16.26 -10.65 30.56
C GLU A 718 -14.92 -10.30 31.24
N SER A 719 -14.36 -11.19 32.07
CA SER A 719 -13.07 -10.95 32.73
C SER A 719 -11.90 -11.23 31.77
N PRO A 720 -10.77 -10.48 31.86
CA PRO A 720 -10.44 -9.47 32.88
C PRO A 720 -11.02 -8.07 32.59
N ILE A 721 -11.45 -7.37 33.64
CA ILE A 721 -12.10 -6.04 33.56
C ILE A 721 -11.25 -4.98 34.26
N ILE A 722 -10.99 -3.88 33.57
CA ILE A 722 -10.30 -2.69 34.09
C ILE A 722 -11.26 -1.87 34.97
N ARG A 723 -10.88 -1.61 36.22
CA ARG A 723 -11.73 -0.94 37.22
C ARG A 723 -11.06 0.34 37.74
N GLY A 724 -11.72 1.48 37.56
CA GLY A 724 -11.30 2.78 38.09
C GLY A 724 -12.48 3.74 38.22
N ASN A 725 -12.21 5.04 38.28
CA ASN A 725 -13.21 6.09 38.44
C ASN A 725 -13.51 6.75 37.09
N GLY A 726 -14.80 6.84 36.74
CA GLY A 726 -15.25 7.52 35.51
C GLY A 726 -15.62 6.60 34.35
N TRP A 727 -15.64 5.28 34.55
CA TRP A 727 -16.18 4.32 33.58
C TRP A 727 -16.69 3.06 34.29
N SER A 728 -17.42 2.22 33.55
CA SER A 728 -17.75 0.84 33.91
C SER A 728 -17.39 -0.11 32.76
N ASP A 729 -17.45 -1.42 33.05
CA ASP A 729 -17.52 -2.51 32.06
C ASP A 729 -16.56 -2.40 30.86
N LEU A 730 -15.31 -2.04 31.14
CA LEU A 730 -14.17 -2.06 30.22
C LEU A 730 -13.46 -3.42 30.31
N GLU A 731 -13.83 -4.30 29.40
CA GLU A 731 -13.26 -5.64 29.19
C GLU A 731 -11.91 -5.52 28.47
N VAL A 732 -10.89 -6.22 28.94
CA VAL A 732 -9.70 -6.54 28.14
C VAL A 732 -10.02 -7.86 27.43
N THR A 733 -10.12 -7.83 26.10
CA THR A 733 -10.38 -9.07 25.34
C THR A 733 -9.10 -9.85 25.08
N GLU A 734 -7.96 -9.17 24.90
CA GLU A 734 -6.66 -9.81 24.70
C GLU A 734 -5.52 -8.98 25.33
N PRO A 735 -4.57 -9.61 26.05
CA PRO A 735 -4.61 -11.00 26.51
C PRO A 735 -5.71 -11.22 27.58
N ASP A 736 -6.31 -12.40 27.63
CA ASP A 736 -7.40 -12.75 28.55
C ASP A 736 -6.93 -13.30 29.91
N ASP A 737 -5.62 -13.45 30.11
CA ASP A 737 -5.02 -13.99 31.35
C ASP A 737 -3.90 -13.13 31.98
N LEU A 738 -4.06 -11.81 31.88
CA LEU A 738 -3.23 -10.75 32.48
C LEU A 738 -2.71 -11.04 33.89
N THR A 739 -1.45 -10.67 34.15
CA THR A 739 -0.89 -10.63 35.50
C THR A 739 -1.45 -9.46 36.33
N SER A 740 -1.24 -9.47 37.65
CA SER A 740 -1.73 -8.41 38.54
C SER A 740 -1.03 -7.07 38.27
N GLU A 741 0.25 -7.14 37.92
CA GLU A 741 1.11 -6.03 37.54
C GLU A 741 0.64 -5.41 36.21
N GLN A 742 0.37 -6.25 35.20
CA GLN A 742 -0.13 -5.81 33.89
C GLN A 742 -1.52 -5.18 33.97
N LEU A 743 -2.42 -5.78 34.76
CA LEU A 743 -3.76 -5.22 35.00
C LEU A 743 -3.69 -3.88 35.77
N ALA A 744 -2.76 -3.74 36.72
CA ALA A 744 -2.54 -2.48 37.44
C ALA A 744 -1.99 -1.38 36.52
N TRP A 745 -1.03 -1.70 35.63
CA TRP A 745 -0.45 -0.74 34.68
C TRP A 745 -1.51 -0.17 33.74
N ILE A 746 -2.29 -1.02 33.06
CA ILE A 746 -3.31 -0.55 32.11
C ILE A 746 -4.45 0.19 32.82
N THR A 747 -4.79 -0.20 34.06
CA THR A 747 -5.78 0.52 34.88
C THR A 747 -5.33 1.96 35.19
N ASP A 748 -4.06 2.17 35.53
CA ASP A 748 -3.49 3.51 35.75
C ASP A 748 -3.42 4.32 34.45
N TYR A 749 -3.06 3.70 33.31
CA TYR A 749 -3.07 4.39 32.01
C TYR A 749 -4.49 4.84 31.59
N ILE A 750 -5.50 3.98 31.76
CA ILE A 750 -6.91 4.31 31.49
C ILE A 750 -7.41 5.39 32.46
N GLN A 751 -7.04 5.35 33.75
CA GLN A 751 -7.41 6.41 34.70
C GLN A 751 -6.78 7.76 34.33
N LYS A 752 -5.50 7.79 33.93
CA LYS A 752 -4.85 8.99 33.41
C LYS A 752 -5.55 9.52 32.16
N THR A 753 -5.97 8.64 31.26
CA THR A 753 -6.71 8.99 30.04
C THR A 753 -8.07 9.63 30.37
N HIS A 754 -8.87 9.02 31.25
CA HIS A 754 -10.14 9.62 31.69
C HIS A 754 -9.92 11.00 32.35
N ASN A 755 -8.90 11.12 33.22
CA ASN A 755 -8.57 12.38 33.89
C ASN A 755 -8.13 13.48 32.88
N ALA A 756 -7.41 13.10 31.82
CA ALA A 756 -6.91 14.02 30.80
C ALA A 756 -8.01 14.46 29.81
N ILE A 757 -9.07 13.67 29.63
CA ILE A 757 -10.27 14.06 28.90
C ILE A 757 -11.14 15.04 29.73
N HIS A 758 -11.12 14.92 31.06
CA HIS A 758 -11.92 15.74 31.99
C HIS A 758 -11.14 16.87 32.69
N THR A 759 -9.92 17.18 32.24
CA THR A 759 -9.14 18.31 32.79
C THR A 759 -9.67 19.66 32.27
N SER A 760 -9.40 20.74 33.01
CA SER A 760 -9.88 22.09 32.70
C SER A 760 -9.33 22.72 31.40
N ASN A 761 -8.34 22.07 30.76
CA ASN A 761 -7.81 22.43 29.45
C ASN A 761 -7.60 21.14 28.62
N PRO A 762 -8.69 20.49 28.16
CA PRO A 762 -8.63 19.10 27.70
C PRO A 762 -7.84 18.92 26.40
N SER A 763 -7.72 19.96 25.58
CA SER A 763 -6.92 19.94 24.34
C SER A 763 -5.43 20.31 24.53
N ASP A 764 -4.93 20.43 25.76
CA ASP A 764 -3.50 20.67 26.04
C ASP A 764 -2.62 19.48 25.58
N PRO A 765 -1.54 19.70 24.79
CA PRO A 765 -0.77 18.61 24.20
C PRO A 765 0.07 17.80 25.20
N ASN A 766 0.29 18.29 26.43
CA ASN A 766 1.13 17.63 27.44
C ASN A 766 0.32 17.06 28.61
N THR A 767 -0.86 17.62 28.89
CA THR A 767 -1.67 17.33 30.09
C THR A 767 -3.12 16.99 29.80
N GLY A 768 -3.60 17.26 28.59
CA GLY A 768 -4.93 16.91 28.09
C GLY A 768 -4.96 15.59 27.32
N TYR A 769 -6.08 15.29 26.68
CA TYR A 769 -6.29 14.05 25.92
C TYR A 769 -5.21 13.77 24.85
N PRO A 770 -4.61 14.76 24.13
CA PRO A 770 -3.61 14.47 23.08
C PRO A 770 -2.33 13.79 23.59
N ALA A 771 -2.06 13.80 24.91
CA ALA A 771 -0.94 13.06 25.50
C ALA A 771 -1.20 11.54 25.59
N TYR A 772 -2.47 11.10 25.63
CA TYR A 772 -2.87 9.72 25.95
C TYR A 772 -3.65 9.01 24.83
N ILE A 773 -4.38 9.74 23.99
CA ILE A 773 -5.11 9.17 22.85
C ILE A 773 -4.51 9.59 21.51
N ASP A 774 -4.59 8.69 20.53
CA ASP A 774 -4.52 9.05 19.13
C ASP A 774 -5.81 9.82 18.77
N VAL A 775 -5.70 11.14 18.70
CA VAL A 775 -6.86 12.04 18.58
C VAL A 775 -7.64 11.79 17.29
N ASP A 776 -6.95 11.47 16.20
CA ASP A 776 -7.56 11.40 14.87
C ASP A 776 -8.28 10.06 14.64
N SER A 777 -7.82 8.96 15.25
CA SER A 777 -8.60 7.72 15.34
C SER A 777 -9.90 7.92 16.12
N PHE A 778 -9.90 8.68 17.23
CA PHE A 778 -11.11 8.99 17.99
C PHE A 778 -12.08 9.89 17.20
N VAL A 779 -11.55 10.87 16.45
CA VAL A 779 -12.32 11.70 15.50
C VAL A 779 -12.99 10.83 14.45
N ASP A 780 -12.25 9.95 13.79
CA ASP A 780 -12.81 9.10 12.74
C ASP A 780 -13.76 8.04 13.30
N TYR A 781 -13.51 7.51 14.49
CA TYR A 781 -14.42 6.59 15.17
C TYR A 781 -15.76 7.27 15.52
N ILE A 782 -15.74 8.52 16.02
CA ILE A 782 -16.95 9.30 16.24
C ILE A 782 -17.69 9.57 14.93
N ILE A 783 -16.99 10.03 13.88
CA ILE A 783 -17.60 10.24 12.55
C ILE A 783 -18.24 8.95 12.01
N HIS A 784 -17.62 7.79 12.25
CA HIS A 784 -18.14 6.51 11.76
C HIS A 784 -19.44 6.12 12.48
N ASN A 785 -19.44 6.18 13.82
CA ASN A 785 -20.61 5.85 14.63
C ASN A 785 -21.75 6.87 14.44
N GLU A 786 -21.46 8.15 14.26
CA GLU A 786 -22.47 9.17 13.98
C GLU A 786 -23.03 9.11 12.55
N LEU A 787 -22.25 8.72 11.54
CA LEU A 787 -22.79 8.46 10.19
C LEU A 787 -23.66 7.19 10.18
N ALA A 788 -23.21 6.12 10.84
CA ALA A 788 -24.00 4.89 10.97
C ALA A 788 -25.25 5.08 11.82
N ARG A 789 -25.21 6.00 12.80
CA ARG A 789 -26.14 6.11 13.92
C ARG A 789 -26.44 4.74 14.54
N GLN A 790 -25.39 4.01 14.89
CA GLN A 790 -25.48 2.62 15.31
C GLN A 790 -25.98 2.52 16.77
N GLY A 791 -26.96 1.65 17.01
CA GLY A 791 -27.72 1.56 18.26
C GLY A 791 -26.93 1.15 19.50
N ASP A 792 -25.83 0.40 19.30
CA ASP A 792 -24.93 -0.02 20.37
C ASP A 792 -23.68 0.87 20.51
N SER A 793 -23.51 1.87 19.64
CA SER A 793 -22.37 2.80 19.64
C SER A 793 -22.12 3.41 21.02
N TYR A 794 -20.86 3.44 21.43
CA TYR A 794 -20.37 3.94 22.72
C TYR A 794 -20.77 3.09 23.94
N MET A 795 -21.74 2.17 23.81
CA MET A 795 -22.26 1.34 24.91
C MET A 795 -21.80 -0.13 24.87
N ARG A 796 -21.68 -0.70 23.66
CA ARG A 796 -21.20 -2.08 23.43
C ARG A 796 -20.27 -2.10 22.24
N SER A 797 -19.50 -3.19 22.11
CA SER A 797 -18.58 -3.43 20.99
C SER A 797 -17.64 -2.24 20.70
N THR A 798 -17.47 -1.36 21.69
CA THR A 798 -16.80 -0.07 21.55
C THR A 798 -15.33 -0.26 21.89
N ARG A 799 -14.58 -0.66 20.87
CA ARG A 799 -13.19 -1.13 20.97
C ARG A 799 -12.19 0.03 21.04
N ILE A 800 -11.16 -0.19 21.83
CA ILE A 800 -9.94 0.62 21.89
C ILE A 800 -8.74 -0.32 22.05
N TYR A 801 -7.56 0.06 21.55
CA TYR A 801 -6.33 -0.71 21.74
C TYR A 801 -5.15 0.17 22.15
N LYS A 802 -4.14 -0.46 22.75
CA LYS A 802 -2.90 0.19 23.20
C LYS A 802 -1.69 -0.61 22.72
N ASP A 803 -0.94 -0.03 21.79
CA ASP A 803 0.36 -0.55 21.36
C ASP A 803 1.51 -0.02 22.23
N ARG A 804 2.65 -0.73 22.21
CA ARG A 804 3.83 -0.50 23.06
C ARG A 804 4.47 0.84 22.73
N GLY A 805 4.69 1.68 23.75
CA GLY A 805 5.15 3.08 23.58
C GLY A 805 4.13 4.04 22.93
N GLY A 806 3.14 3.54 22.17
CA GLY A 806 2.12 4.34 21.50
C GLY A 806 1.06 4.95 22.44
N LYS A 807 -0.04 5.44 21.84
CA LYS A 807 -1.22 5.99 22.54
C LYS A 807 -2.39 5.01 22.47
N LEU A 808 -3.50 5.33 23.15
CA LEU A 808 -4.77 4.62 22.95
C LEU A 808 -5.38 4.99 21.59
N VAL A 809 -5.74 3.98 20.81
CA VAL A 809 -6.35 4.14 19.47
C VAL A 809 -7.78 3.62 19.49
N ALA A 810 -8.71 4.29 18.82
CA ALA A 810 -10.10 3.85 18.73
C ALA A 810 -10.34 2.81 17.61
N GLY A 811 -11.12 1.78 17.91
CA GLY A 811 -11.31 0.59 17.07
C GLY A 811 -10.57 -0.64 17.60
N PRO A 812 -10.46 -1.73 16.82
CA PRO A 812 -11.02 -1.91 15.47
C PRO A 812 -12.55 -1.92 15.41
N LEU A 813 -13.14 -1.63 14.24
CA LEU A 813 -14.59 -1.59 14.03
C LEU A 813 -15.25 -2.96 14.17
N TRP A 814 -16.45 -3.00 14.74
CA TRP A 814 -17.21 -4.21 15.04
C TRP A 814 -18.71 -3.93 15.23
N ASP A 815 -19.58 -4.88 14.90
CA ASP A 815 -21.00 -4.93 15.32
C ASP A 815 -21.85 -3.71 14.83
N PHE A 816 -22.10 -3.62 13.51
CA PHE A 816 -22.82 -2.51 12.86
C PHE A 816 -24.14 -2.89 12.15
N ASP A 817 -24.64 -4.13 12.26
CA ASP A 817 -25.86 -4.57 11.56
C ASP A 817 -27.19 -3.93 12.03
N LEU A 818 -27.19 -3.22 13.17
CA LEU A 818 -28.34 -2.43 13.62
C LEU A 818 -28.32 -0.96 13.13
N GLY A 819 -27.20 -0.50 12.55
CA GLY A 819 -27.02 0.88 12.07
C GLY A 819 -27.67 1.13 10.70
N TYR A 820 -27.43 2.30 10.12
CA TYR A 820 -27.84 2.68 8.77
C TYR A 820 -29.32 2.38 8.47
N ASP A 821 -30.22 2.86 9.35
CA ASP A 821 -31.67 2.63 9.34
C ASP A 821 -32.14 1.16 9.37
N SER A 822 -31.28 0.18 9.72
CA SER A 822 -31.70 -1.23 9.91
C SER A 822 -32.83 -1.35 10.93
N PHE A 823 -32.68 -0.59 12.01
CA PHE A 823 -33.50 -0.65 13.21
C PHE A 823 -34.58 0.44 13.24
N THR A 824 -35.84 0.05 13.07
CA THR A 824 -36.99 0.98 13.19
C THR A 824 -37.33 1.23 14.65
N GLY A 825 -36.68 2.21 15.28
CA GLY A 825 -37.12 2.78 16.56
C GLY A 825 -36.08 2.86 17.68
N MET A 826 -34.86 3.32 17.42
CA MET A 826 -33.95 3.75 18.51
C MET A 826 -34.55 4.90 19.30
N GLY A 827 -35.12 5.89 18.60
CA GLY A 827 -36.07 6.88 19.14
C GLY A 827 -37.42 6.28 19.57
N GLY A 828 -37.43 5.04 20.06
CA GLY A 828 -38.61 4.24 20.45
C GLY A 828 -38.30 3.29 21.62
N PHE A 829 -37.12 2.65 21.65
CA PHE A 829 -36.51 2.17 22.91
C PHE A 829 -36.26 3.33 23.87
N PHE A 830 -35.75 4.43 23.31
CA PHE A 830 -35.41 5.68 23.99
C PHE A 830 -36.20 6.81 23.32
N GLY A 831 -37.53 6.80 23.52
CA GLY A 831 -38.53 7.54 22.75
C GLY A 831 -38.18 9.00 22.39
N GLY A 832 -38.00 9.30 21.10
CA GLY A 832 -37.80 10.66 20.59
C GLY A 832 -37.28 10.78 19.15
N GLY A 833 -37.82 11.74 18.39
CA GLY A 833 -37.13 12.36 17.25
C GLY A 833 -37.30 11.70 15.88
N SER A 834 -36.17 11.22 15.33
CA SER A 834 -35.94 10.91 13.92
C SER A 834 -34.78 9.91 13.81
N SER A 835 -34.70 9.10 12.74
CA SER A 835 -33.47 8.35 12.46
C SER A 835 -32.39 9.18 11.76
N ILE A 836 -32.75 10.30 11.13
CA ILE A 836 -31.81 11.19 10.42
C ILE A 836 -31.14 12.22 11.35
N GLU A 837 -31.88 12.79 12.31
CA GLU A 837 -31.46 14.00 13.05
C GLU A 837 -31.03 13.74 14.50
N GLY A 838 -30.02 14.47 14.98
CA GLY A 838 -29.49 14.39 16.36
C GLY A 838 -28.26 13.48 16.49
N PHE A 839 -27.43 13.72 17.51
CA PHE A 839 -26.23 12.90 17.76
C PHE A 839 -26.58 11.61 18.55
N GLN A 840 -25.87 10.53 18.22
CA GLN A 840 -26.02 9.22 18.83
C GLN A 840 -25.45 9.20 20.25
N PHE A 841 -24.28 9.81 20.50
CA PHE A 841 -23.70 9.85 21.85
C PHE A 841 -24.62 10.53 22.88
N GLN A 842 -25.23 11.67 22.54
CA GLN A 842 -26.18 12.38 23.44
C GLN A 842 -27.40 11.51 23.80
N SER A 843 -27.88 10.72 22.84
CA SER A 843 -29.05 9.85 23.03
C SER A 843 -28.79 8.76 24.09
N MET A 844 -27.55 8.28 24.19
CA MET A 844 -27.14 7.22 25.11
C MET A 844 -26.65 7.73 26.47
N MET A 845 -26.26 9.00 26.55
CA MET A 845 -25.79 9.64 27.78
C MET A 845 -26.94 10.20 28.64
N GLY A 846 -27.85 10.98 28.06
CA GLY A 846 -28.84 11.74 28.84
C GLY A 846 -30.26 11.16 28.91
N GLY A 847 -30.65 10.30 27.95
CA GLY A 847 -32.08 10.08 27.66
C GLY A 847 -32.88 9.28 28.71
N PHE A 848 -32.41 8.09 29.07
CA PHE A 848 -33.26 7.05 29.70
C PHE A 848 -32.62 6.33 30.89
N GLY A 849 -31.57 6.90 31.50
CA GLY A 849 -31.00 6.42 32.76
C GLY A 849 -30.27 5.06 32.68
N MET A 850 -29.95 4.57 31.48
CA MET A 850 -29.08 3.40 31.32
C MET A 850 -27.60 3.75 31.53
N GLY A 851 -27.18 4.92 31.03
CA GLY A 851 -25.80 5.41 31.11
C GLY A 851 -24.87 4.71 30.11
N SER A 852 -24.03 5.48 29.44
CA SER A 852 -22.88 4.88 28.75
C SER A 852 -21.91 4.30 29.80
N PRO A 853 -21.25 3.15 29.52
CA PRO A 853 -20.12 2.69 30.32
C PRO A 853 -18.94 3.67 30.29
N CYS A 854 -18.89 4.59 29.31
CA CYS A 854 -17.85 5.60 29.21
C CYS A 854 -18.39 6.91 28.59
N ASP A 855 -18.07 8.04 29.22
CA ASP A 855 -18.48 9.39 28.83
C ASP A 855 -17.56 10.04 27.77
N TRP A 856 -16.35 9.50 27.57
CA TRP A 856 -15.27 10.10 26.78
C TRP A 856 -15.71 10.67 25.42
N PHE A 857 -16.54 9.93 24.68
CA PHE A 857 -16.96 10.33 23.33
C PHE A 857 -17.95 11.52 23.33
N GLU A 858 -18.74 11.71 24.39
CA GLU A 858 -19.52 12.94 24.56
C GLU A 858 -18.62 14.07 25.08
N THR A 859 -17.78 13.83 26.09
CA THR A 859 -16.90 14.87 26.68
C THR A 859 -15.96 15.47 25.65
N LEU A 860 -15.32 14.64 24.81
CA LEU A 860 -14.50 15.11 23.68
C LEU A 860 -15.30 16.01 22.73
N MET A 861 -16.57 15.68 22.46
CA MET A 861 -17.43 16.48 21.60
C MET A 861 -17.91 17.81 22.23
N TYR A 862 -17.63 18.08 23.51
CA TYR A 862 -17.79 19.41 24.10
C TYR A 862 -16.51 20.29 24.03
N ASP A 863 -15.33 19.74 23.70
CA ASP A 863 -14.10 20.52 23.48
C ASP A 863 -14.10 21.20 22.09
N PRO A 864 -13.97 22.55 22.00
CA PRO A 864 -13.99 23.24 20.70
C PRO A 864 -12.86 22.84 19.75
N SER A 865 -11.69 22.43 20.27
CA SER A 865 -10.55 21.99 19.45
C SER A 865 -10.83 20.63 18.81
N PHE A 866 -11.39 19.69 19.57
CA PHE A 866 -11.85 18.40 19.07
C PHE A 866 -13.00 18.55 18.06
N GLN A 867 -14.02 19.36 18.37
CA GLN A 867 -15.09 19.70 17.41
C GLN A 867 -14.53 20.24 16.08
N GLN A 868 -13.48 21.07 16.13
CA GLN A 868 -12.86 21.59 14.92
C GLN A 868 -12.12 20.51 14.11
N LYS A 869 -11.42 19.57 14.76
CA LYS A 869 -10.88 18.38 14.08
C LYS A 869 -11.99 17.59 13.39
N VAL A 870 -13.07 17.27 14.12
CA VAL A 870 -14.23 16.52 13.58
C VAL A 870 -14.86 17.22 12.37
N ARG A 871 -15.11 18.54 12.45
CA ARG A 871 -15.59 19.33 11.29
C ARG A 871 -14.66 19.24 10.09
N THR A 872 -13.36 19.40 10.32
CA THR A 872 -12.35 19.41 9.25
C THR A 872 -12.27 18.07 8.55
N ARG A 873 -12.20 16.97 9.33
CA ARG A 873 -12.19 15.60 8.83
C ARG A 873 -13.49 15.20 8.13
N TRP A 874 -14.65 15.63 8.64
CA TRP A 874 -15.92 15.44 7.94
C TRP A 874 -15.93 16.13 6.56
N GLN A 875 -15.49 17.40 6.50
CA GLN A 875 -15.42 18.16 5.25
C GLN A 875 -14.39 17.59 4.25
N GLU A 876 -13.33 16.96 4.72
CA GLU A 876 -12.39 16.19 3.89
C GLU A 876 -13.08 14.93 3.32
N LEU A 877 -13.61 14.06 4.18
CA LEU A 877 -14.27 12.82 3.77
C LEU A 877 -15.43 13.06 2.79
N ARG A 878 -16.22 14.12 3.00
CA ARG A 878 -17.33 14.52 2.10
C ARG A 878 -16.89 15.02 0.72
N ARG A 879 -15.63 15.46 0.57
CA ARG A 879 -15.03 15.76 -0.75
C ARG A 879 -14.46 14.51 -1.45
N GLY A 880 -14.22 13.42 -0.71
CA GLY A 880 -13.72 12.15 -1.22
C GLY A 880 -14.66 10.97 -0.95
N PRO A 881 -14.25 9.99 -0.12
CA PRO A 881 -14.90 8.67 -0.01
C PRO A 881 -16.31 8.69 0.57
N TYR A 882 -16.71 9.75 1.30
CA TYR A 882 -18.04 9.90 1.88
C TYR A 882 -18.92 10.89 1.09
N SER A 883 -18.52 11.31 -0.12
CA SER A 883 -19.40 12.05 -1.03
C SER A 883 -20.64 11.23 -1.41
N ASP A 884 -21.77 11.88 -1.71
CA ASP A 884 -23.06 11.22 -1.98
C ASP A 884 -22.95 10.11 -3.04
N GLN A 885 -22.20 10.38 -4.11
CA GLN A 885 -21.93 9.42 -5.18
C GLN A 885 -21.16 8.18 -4.69
N GLN A 886 -20.15 8.36 -3.83
CA GLN A 886 -19.33 7.25 -3.34
C GLN A 886 -20.07 6.41 -2.29
N LEU A 887 -20.87 7.05 -1.42
CA LEU A 887 -21.75 6.35 -0.48
C LEU A 887 -22.76 5.45 -1.22
N ILE A 888 -23.36 5.93 -2.31
CA ILE A 888 -24.27 5.13 -3.15
C ILE A 888 -23.51 4.03 -3.89
N ALA A 889 -22.37 4.36 -4.52
CA ALA A 889 -21.57 3.41 -5.29
C ALA A 889 -21.03 2.25 -4.44
N LEU A 890 -20.72 2.49 -3.16
CA LEU A 890 -20.31 1.45 -2.22
C LEU A 890 -21.47 0.51 -1.85
N VAL A 891 -22.69 1.03 -1.66
CA VAL A 891 -23.87 0.16 -1.47
C VAL A 891 -24.15 -0.66 -2.73
N ASP A 892 -23.98 -0.08 -3.92
CA ASP A 892 -24.15 -0.80 -5.20
C ASP A 892 -23.06 -1.86 -5.45
N SER A 893 -21.81 -1.61 -5.08
CA SER A 893 -20.73 -2.60 -5.22
C SER A 893 -20.91 -3.79 -4.26
N LEU A 894 -21.33 -3.54 -3.02
CA LEU A 894 -21.68 -4.59 -2.05
C LEU A 894 -22.94 -5.36 -2.47
N ALA A 895 -23.94 -4.69 -3.04
CA ALA A 895 -25.11 -5.35 -3.61
C ALA A 895 -24.74 -6.26 -4.79
N ALA A 896 -23.86 -5.80 -5.68
CA ALA A 896 -23.40 -6.57 -6.83
C ALA A 896 -22.64 -7.85 -6.43
N GLN A 897 -21.87 -7.82 -5.34
CA GLN A 897 -21.18 -9.01 -4.81
C GLN A 897 -22.15 -10.13 -4.39
N LEU A 898 -23.31 -9.77 -3.82
CA LEU A 898 -24.30 -10.72 -3.30
C LEU A 898 -25.06 -11.51 -4.40
N LYS A 899 -25.07 -11.02 -5.64
CA LYS A 899 -25.64 -11.69 -6.83
C LYS A 899 -27.07 -12.22 -6.55
N THR A 900 -27.35 -13.52 -6.77
CA THR A 900 -28.71 -14.08 -6.54
C THR A 900 -28.94 -14.62 -5.12
N ALA A 901 -27.93 -14.61 -4.25
CA ALA A 901 -28.00 -15.18 -2.91
C ALA A 901 -29.05 -14.53 -1.97
N PRO A 902 -29.37 -13.22 -2.04
CA PRO A 902 -30.46 -12.63 -1.25
C PRO A 902 -31.80 -13.33 -1.48
N THR A 903 -32.11 -13.72 -2.72
CA THR A 903 -33.34 -14.45 -3.06
C THR A 903 -33.41 -15.81 -2.35
N ARG A 904 -32.30 -16.56 -2.33
CA ARG A 904 -32.22 -17.84 -1.59
C ARG A 904 -32.34 -17.61 -0.06
N ASN A 905 -31.65 -16.59 0.47
CA ASN A 905 -31.71 -16.22 1.89
C ASN A 905 -33.14 -15.87 2.36
N PHE A 906 -33.87 -15.02 1.62
CA PHE A 906 -35.23 -14.64 2.01
C PHE A 906 -36.27 -15.73 1.73
N ASN A 907 -36.06 -16.62 0.76
CA ASN A 907 -36.87 -17.83 0.61
C ASN A 907 -36.77 -18.78 1.82
N LYS A 908 -35.57 -18.88 2.43
CA LYS A 908 -35.31 -19.64 3.67
C LYS A 908 -35.95 -18.98 4.90
N TRP A 909 -35.63 -17.70 5.16
CA TRP A 909 -35.96 -17.03 6.44
C TRP A 909 -37.27 -16.25 6.44
N ARG A 910 -37.75 -15.77 5.28
CA ARG A 910 -39.07 -15.12 5.11
C ARG A 910 -39.34 -13.92 6.04
N ILE A 911 -38.27 -13.19 6.38
CA ILE A 911 -38.26 -11.99 7.24
C ILE A 911 -38.54 -10.68 6.49
N LEU A 912 -38.76 -10.72 5.17
CA LEU A 912 -39.35 -9.60 4.45
C LEU A 912 -40.84 -9.50 4.83
N GLY A 913 -41.37 -8.28 4.91
CA GLY A 913 -42.73 -8.00 5.37
C GLY A 913 -42.96 -8.08 6.89
N THR A 914 -41.99 -8.52 7.69
CA THR A 914 -42.10 -8.48 9.17
C THR A 914 -41.57 -7.16 9.73
N SER A 915 -42.10 -6.71 10.87
CA SER A 915 -41.65 -5.51 11.60
C SER A 915 -40.75 -5.81 12.80
N ASN A 916 -40.61 -7.08 13.19
CA ASN A 916 -39.65 -7.52 14.21
C ASN A 916 -38.88 -8.75 13.70
N VAL A 917 -37.56 -8.77 13.93
CA VAL A 917 -36.67 -9.89 13.62
C VAL A 917 -35.61 -10.00 14.71
N GLY A 918 -35.43 -11.20 15.28
CA GLY A 918 -34.45 -11.42 16.35
C GLY A 918 -34.73 -10.67 17.67
N GLY A 919 -35.96 -10.14 17.85
CA GLY A 919 -36.31 -9.24 18.95
C GLY A 919 -36.24 -7.75 18.58
N PHE A 920 -35.56 -7.41 17.48
CA PHE A 920 -35.34 -6.04 17.04
C PHE A 920 -36.44 -5.53 16.09
N GLY A 921 -36.91 -4.29 16.28
CA GLY A 921 -37.76 -3.60 15.31
C GLY A 921 -37.00 -3.32 14.01
N THR A 922 -37.54 -3.71 12.86
CA THR A 922 -36.81 -3.65 11.58
C THR A 922 -37.67 -3.17 10.42
N GLN A 923 -37.02 -2.56 9.42
CA GLN A 923 -37.67 -2.00 8.23
C GLN A 923 -38.60 -3.00 7.52
N VAL A 924 -39.82 -2.57 7.20
CA VAL A 924 -40.88 -3.41 6.61
C VAL A 924 -40.92 -3.24 5.09
N THR A 925 -40.02 -3.94 4.39
CA THR A 925 -40.03 -3.99 2.92
C THR A 925 -40.65 -5.28 2.40
N GLN A 926 -41.15 -5.25 1.17
CA GLN A 926 -41.65 -6.43 0.46
C GLN A 926 -40.56 -7.12 -0.37
N THR A 927 -39.52 -6.38 -0.78
CA THR A 927 -38.37 -6.91 -1.52
C THR A 927 -37.03 -6.57 -0.84
N TRP A 928 -35.93 -7.10 -1.38
CA TRP A 928 -34.58 -6.81 -0.90
C TRP A 928 -34.05 -5.47 -1.45
N GLU A 929 -34.39 -5.14 -2.69
CA GLU A 929 -34.00 -3.90 -3.38
C GLU A 929 -34.51 -2.68 -2.59
N GLN A 930 -35.73 -2.76 -2.06
CA GLN A 930 -36.29 -1.75 -1.16
C GLN A 930 -35.49 -1.53 0.14
N GLN A 931 -34.70 -2.51 0.60
CA GLN A 931 -33.77 -2.30 1.73
C GLN A 931 -32.52 -1.52 1.30
N LEU A 932 -32.09 -1.70 0.05
CA LEU A 932 -30.98 -0.93 -0.55
C LEU A 932 -31.42 0.52 -0.80
N ASP A 933 -32.65 0.73 -1.24
CA ASP A 933 -33.25 2.06 -1.40
C ASP A 933 -33.28 2.80 -0.05
N ILE A 934 -33.77 2.16 1.02
CA ILE A 934 -33.78 2.74 2.38
C ILE A 934 -32.34 3.01 2.88
N LEU A 935 -31.41 2.08 2.66
CA LEU A 935 -30.02 2.22 3.06
C LEU A 935 -29.34 3.43 2.39
N LYS A 936 -29.54 3.62 1.09
CA LYS A 936 -29.02 4.77 0.33
C LYS A 936 -29.70 6.08 0.75
N ASP A 937 -31.03 6.08 0.85
CA ASP A 937 -31.82 7.25 1.26
C ASP A 937 -31.43 7.75 2.66
N PHE A 938 -31.20 6.82 3.61
CA PHE A 938 -30.64 7.12 4.92
C PHE A 938 -29.25 7.73 4.82
N LEU A 939 -28.31 7.11 4.09
CA LEU A 939 -26.92 7.58 3.98
C LEU A 939 -26.86 9.02 3.49
N ILE A 940 -27.60 9.35 2.42
CA ILE A 940 -27.63 10.71 1.85
C ILE A 940 -28.28 11.70 2.84
N LYS A 941 -29.43 11.36 3.43
CA LYS A 941 -30.11 12.25 4.38
C LYS A 941 -29.31 12.48 5.66
N ARG A 942 -28.65 11.44 6.19
CA ARG A 942 -27.81 11.51 7.38
C ARG A 942 -26.53 12.31 7.10
N ALA A 943 -25.88 12.09 5.96
CA ALA A 943 -24.74 12.91 5.54
C ALA A 943 -25.13 14.38 5.37
N ALA A 944 -26.25 14.67 4.70
CA ALA A 944 -26.76 16.03 4.54
C ALA A 944 -27.15 16.69 5.88
N TRP A 945 -27.59 15.92 6.89
CA TRP A 945 -27.78 16.45 8.25
C TRP A 945 -26.43 16.76 8.93
N LEU A 946 -25.44 15.87 8.82
CA LEU A 946 -24.10 16.06 9.38
C LEU A 946 -23.32 17.22 8.71
N ASP A 947 -23.60 17.51 7.43
CA ASP A 947 -23.09 18.69 6.73
C ASP A 947 -23.62 20.01 7.34
N ASN A 948 -24.81 19.99 7.97
CA ASN A 948 -25.52 21.18 8.44
C ASN A 948 -25.61 21.30 9.98
N CYS A 949 -25.37 20.23 10.74
CA CYS A 949 -25.46 20.25 12.21
C CYS A 949 -24.30 21.00 12.91
N GLY A 950 -23.26 21.36 12.16
CA GLY A 950 -22.09 22.12 12.67
C GLY A 950 -21.17 21.35 13.63
N TRP A 951 -21.44 20.06 13.86
CA TRP A 951 -20.74 19.17 14.81
C TRP A 951 -20.66 19.73 16.25
N ALA A 952 -21.67 20.51 16.65
CA ALA A 952 -21.80 21.06 18.00
C ALA A 952 -22.99 20.41 18.72
N PRO A 953 -22.77 19.50 19.70
CA PRO A 953 -23.86 18.97 20.52
C PRO A 953 -24.51 20.07 21.36
N THR A 954 -25.81 19.95 21.60
CA THR A 954 -26.54 20.88 22.47
C THR A 954 -26.11 20.70 23.94
N PRO A 955 -25.65 21.75 24.63
CA PRO A 955 -25.38 21.67 26.08
C PRO A 955 -26.61 21.17 26.84
N ASN A 956 -26.42 20.23 27.78
CA ASN A 956 -27.50 19.42 28.32
C ASN A 956 -28.63 20.24 28.98
N GLY A 957 -29.78 20.27 28.30
CA GLY A 957 -31.01 20.95 28.71
C GLY A 957 -31.79 20.27 29.84
N GLY A 958 -31.09 19.70 30.84
CA GLY A 958 -31.69 19.21 32.08
C GLY A 958 -31.11 17.91 32.63
N GLY A 959 -30.50 17.98 33.82
CA GLY A 959 -30.47 16.84 34.75
C GLY A 959 -29.29 15.86 34.68
N GLY A 960 -28.16 16.24 34.08
CA GLY A 960 -26.89 15.51 34.14
C GLY A 960 -25.73 16.45 34.46
N TRP A 961 -24.68 15.94 35.12
CA TRP A 961 -23.52 16.68 35.66
C TRP A 961 -23.09 17.91 34.84
N ASP A 962 -22.92 19.06 35.51
CA ASP A 962 -22.20 20.24 34.99
C ASP A 962 -20.70 20.03 35.23
N PRO A 963 -19.85 19.82 34.20
CA PRO A 963 -18.43 19.56 34.38
C PRO A 963 -17.66 20.76 34.96
N TRP A 964 -18.23 21.96 34.86
CA TRP A 964 -17.56 23.22 35.22
C TRP A 964 -17.98 23.76 36.59
N ASN A 965 -18.85 23.03 37.31
CA ASN A 965 -19.29 23.39 38.66
C ASN A 965 -19.32 22.19 39.62
N PRO A 966 -18.19 21.86 40.30
CA PRO A 966 -18.15 20.79 41.29
C PRO A 966 -18.96 21.07 42.58
N GLY A 967 -19.65 22.21 42.68
CA GLY A 967 -20.52 22.60 43.79
C GLY A 967 -22.02 22.40 43.53
N GLY A 968 -22.40 21.49 42.62
CA GLY A 968 -23.78 21.39 42.08
C GLY A 968 -24.79 20.50 42.85
N GLY A 969 -24.34 19.54 43.66
CA GLY A 969 -25.18 18.64 44.45
C GLY A 969 -25.72 17.40 43.71
N GLY A 970 -25.83 16.27 44.42
CA GLY A 970 -26.34 14.99 43.89
C GLY A 970 -25.31 13.88 43.68
N GLY A 971 -24.09 14.01 44.19
CA GLY A 971 -23.07 12.95 44.10
C GLY A 971 -23.43 11.69 44.89
N TRP A 972 -23.14 10.52 44.32
CA TRP A 972 -23.01 9.26 45.08
C TRP A 972 -21.74 9.33 45.94
N ASP A 973 -21.89 9.13 47.25
CA ASP A 973 -20.77 8.98 48.18
C ASP A 973 -20.34 7.50 48.25
N PRO A 974 -19.10 7.13 47.85
CA PRO A 974 -18.62 5.75 47.91
C PRO A 974 -18.50 5.18 49.34
N TRP A 975 -18.59 6.00 50.39
CA TRP A 975 -18.17 5.63 51.76
C TRP A 975 -19.30 5.44 52.77
N ASN A 976 -20.58 5.54 52.38
CA ASN A 976 -21.71 5.41 53.32
C ASN A 976 -22.87 4.52 52.79
N PRO A 977 -22.83 3.18 53.01
CA PRO A 977 -23.82 2.24 52.48
C PRO A 977 -25.14 2.18 53.28
N GLY A 978 -25.66 3.29 53.82
CA GLY A 978 -27.03 3.29 54.33
C GLY A 978 -27.52 4.51 55.11
N ASN A 979 -28.37 5.32 54.47
CA ASN A 979 -29.72 5.57 54.99
C ASN A 979 -30.69 6.16 53.94
N GLY A 980 -31.90 5.59 53.83
CA GLY A 980 -33.10 6.19 53.22
C GLY A 980 -33.05 6.68 51.75
N GLY A 981 -33.81 6.13 50.79
CA GLY A 981 -34.75 4.99 50.86
C GLY A 981 -35.73 5.01 49.69
N GLY A 982 -36.27 3.85 49.29
CA GLY A 982 -37.33 3.75 48.28
C GLY A 982 -36.86 3.65 46.82
N GLY A 983 -35.92 2.74 46.53
CA GLY A 983 -35.52 2.36 45.16
C GLY A 983 -35.63 0.84 44.95
N TRP A 984 -35.80 0.40 43.70
CA TRP A 984 -35.94 -1.03 43.36
C TRP A 984 -34.65 -1.82 43.63
N ASN A 985 -34.80 -3.06 44.11
CA ASN A 985 -33.71 -4.04 44.19
C ASN A 985 -33.81 -5.02 43.00
N PRO A 986 -32.85 -5.05 42.06
CA PRO A 986 -32.87 -5.98 40.93
C PRO A 986 -32.49 -7.43 41.32
N TRP A 987 -32.00 -7.68 42.54
CA TRP A 987 -31.51 -8.99 42.99
C TRP A 987 -32.54 -9.79 43.80
N ASN A 988 -33.73 -10.01 43.24
CA ASN A 988 -34.70 -10.98 43.75
C ASN A 988 -34.95 -12.10 42.72
N PRO A 989 -34.31 -13.28 42.84
CA PRO A 989 -34.41 -14.38 41.88
C PRO A 989 -35.71 -15.20 42.06
N GLY A 990 -36.87 -14.52 42.04
CA GLY A 990 -38.14 -15.08 42.48
C GLY A 990 -39.37 -14.43 41.84
N GLY A 991 -39.51 -14.58 40.52
CA GLY A 991 -40.69 -14.14 39.77
C GLY A 991 -40.45 -14.22 38.26
N GLY A 992 -40.87 -15.31 37.63
CA GLY A 992 -40.74 -15.49 36.18
C GLY A 992 -42.02 -15.14 35.43
N PHE A 993 -41.86 -14.53 34.26
CA PHE A 993 -42.58 -14.86 33.02
C PHE A 993 -41.71 -14.48 31.81
#